data_AF-A0AA95FKH7-F1
#
_entry.id   AF-A0AA95FKH7-F1
#
_cell.length_a   1.000
_cell.length_b   1.000
_cell.length_c   1.000
_cell.angle_alpha   90.00
_cell.angle_beta   90.00
_cell.angle_gamma   90.00
#
_symmetry.space_group_name_H-M   'P 1'
#
loop_
_entity.id
_entity.type
_entity.pdbx_description
1 polymer ?
#
loop_
_entity_poly.entity_id
_entity_poly.type
_entity_poly.pdbx_seq_one_letter_code
_entity_poly.pdbx_strand_id
1 'polypeptide(L)'
;MKFLNKIIHELLAQSSDLSEFNIVLPGKRPIVFIRRILEENNYSGFLPNFFTVEELINQIADKQLIQGISLWLFAFDVYKSLNLIPRDNFSDFLKWFPTLQKDWDDILKFSDGDQAVLQYMFDEERIKDWAQNLGEDDDVPRKKFLNFWKNMNVFLPVLKQKLQEKNWATSGMIHETAKAEIDAFAKNTKEKFVFCGFNAFTPVEEKLVRSLLQWNKGQCFFQADHYYFDDERQEAGKFLRNHKTWKEFNDHRAFNWIEDDFNQPKNIKVYEVSGNITQTKVLPEIFKEIENKTYSNTAVVLLDENLLPASLDVMHGVQNLNITMGFPLKNLSFSNAVKQLFYLQKQLEKNKSSYYYRDVFPILEELPKSVEDELIINQFKAKIEERNIVYISRKLLQELLGELSYYNLLQKADSTAVYLDSLIDFCKQVKWLEIDDIQYENVSHFENSFRIIKNQLSPYDFEITMETLEILINQHINSESIDFQGEPLRGLQIMGLLETRLLNFENVILLSVNEGKLPLGNSQNTYIPFDIRKFFDLHTFLENDSIYAYHFYRLIQDAQNVHLLFNALSSGVNSGEKSRFITQIEMESSHKIEYLIIENSSEPIITEPIEFTKTPIVLERLEKWKEKVSASHLTSYLYNPVDFYLSKILNTSENDEIEEELSVKNYGNLVHYTLQEVYEVLKGKVLKENDLKDSIKQIDKYIEIAIDKLKHQPEFYEKGMNFIHKAIAKKVIESILNYDLDLVKNGNKLEILDIEKRFENVDFYLDESEKISFFGFIDRIDRLNGTLRIIDYKTAKIKNLIVKIDQDNASEYFHNSDRKQALQLCIYQYVVQNLPEFWGLPIETGIWSFAEAKKGVVSLQFEKGDIDDAMKSIKSLIEEILNPNINFVEEIKSYSN
;
A
#
# COMPACT_ATOMS: atom_id res chain seq x y z
N MET A 1 -25.70 -13.47 -29.81
CA MET A 1 -26.30 -12.47 -28.91
C MET A 1 -27.78 -12.40 -29.20
N LYS A 2 -28.64 -12.81 -28.26
CA LYS A 2 -30.08 -13.07 -28.53
C LYS A 2 -30.84 -11.76 -28.78
N PHE A 3 -30.58 -10.74 -27.96
CA PHE A 3 -31.34 -9.48 -27.98
C PHE A 3 -30.98 -8.55 -29.15
N LEU A 4 -29.69 -8.27 -29.38
CA LEU A 4 -29.25 -7.42 -30.50
C LEU A 4 -29.64 -7.99 -31.87
N ASN A 5 -29.61 -9.32 -32.05
CA ASN A 5 -30.09 -9.97 -33.27
C ASN A 5 -31.58 -9.70 -33.51
N LYS A 6 -32.44 -9.82 -32.48
CA LYS A 6 -33.87 -9.51 -32.58
C LYS A 6 -34.10 -8.06 -33.04
N ILE A 7 -33.38 -7.09 -32.46
CA ILE A 7 -33.46 -5.67 -32.87
C ILE A 7 -33.12 -5.49 -34.34
N ILE A 8 -31.99 -6.05 -34.79
CA ILE A 8 -31.55 -5.84 -36.18
C ILE A 8 -32.48 -6.54 -37.18
N HIS A 9 -33.00 -7.73 -36.88
CA HIS A 9 -34.00 -8.38 -37.72
C HIS A 9 -35.33 -7.59 -37.79
N GLU A 10 -35.79 -7.05 -36.66
CA GLU A 10 -36.99 -6.21 -36.60
C GLU A 10 -36.83 -4.91 -37.42
N LEU A 11 -35.69 -4.21 -37.29
CA LEU A 11 -35.42 -3.01 -38.08
C LEU A 11 -35.28 -3.30 -39.58
N LEU A 12 -34.60 -4.38 -39.96
CA LEU A 12 -34.47 -4.82 -41.36
C LEU A 12 -35.81 -5.26 -41.98
N ALA A 13 -36.75 -5.75 -41.17
CA ALA A 13 -38.11 -6.05 -41.61
C ALA A 13 -38.95 -4.79 -41.85
N GLN A 14 -38.64 -3.68 -41.16
CA GLN A 14 -39.31 -2.38 -41.34
C GLN A 14 -38.72 -1.55 -42.50
N SER A 15 -37.39 -1.56 -42.68
CA SER A 15 -36.71 -0.90 -43.80
C SER A 15 -35.44 -1.63 -44.21
N SER A 16 -35.20 -1.72 -45.53
CA SER A 16 -33.95 -2.24 -46.09
C SER A 16 -32.77 -1.27 -46.01
N ASP A 17 -33.02 0.00 -45.67
CA ASP A 17 -31.97 1.00 -45.40
C ASP A 17 -32.03 1.43 -43.93
N LEU A 18 -31.02 1.01 -43.17
CA LEU A 18 -30.92 1.30 -41.75
C LEU A 18 -30.45 2.73 -41.47
N SER A 19 -29.94 3.49 -42.45
CA SER A 19 -29.56 4.89 -42.25
C SER A 19 -30.74 5.83 -41.97
N GLU A 20 -31.98 5.37 -42.15
CA GLU A 20 -33.18 6.07 -41.69
C GLU A 20 -33.31 6.11 -40.15
N PHE A 21 -32.56 5.30 -39.41
CA PHE A 21 -32.66 5.17 -37.96
C PHE A 21 -31.43 5.70 -37.22
N ASN A 22 -31.70 6.44 -36.15
CA ASN A 22 -30.74 6.78 -35.11
C ASN A 22 -30.90 5.78 -33.95
N ILE A 23 -29.96 4.84 -33.80
CA ILE A 23 -30.00 3.85 -32.71
C ILE A 23 -29.34 4.46 -31.47
N VAL A 24 -30.15 4.62 -30.42
CA VAL A 24 -29.74 5.14 -29.11
C VAL A 24 -29.45 3.97 -28.17
N LEU A 25 -28.25 3.95 -27.59
CA LEU A 25 -27.72 2.87 -26.77
C LEU A 25 -27.29 3.36 -25.39
N PRO A 26 -27.30 2.51 -24.34
CA PRO A 26 -26.80 2.85 -23.00
C PRO A 26 -25.25 2.85 -22.91
N GLY A 27 -24.55 2.75 -24.05
CA GLY A 27 -23.09 2.75 -24.16
C GLY A 27 -22.65 2.44 -25.59
N LYS A 28 -21.37 2.70 -25.93
CA LYS A 28 -20.86 2.55 -27.30
C LYS A 28 -20.39 1.12 -27.66
N ARG A 29 -20.02 0.30 -26.69
CA ARG A 29 -19.53 -1.09 -26.93
C ARG A 29 -20.47 -1.96 -27.80
N PRO A 30 -21.81 -1.95 -27.63
CA PRO A 30 -22.73 -2.72 -28.46
C PRO A 30 -22.66 -2.42 -29.96
N ILE A 31 -22.14 -1.25 -30.37
CA ILE A 31 -21.98 -0.87 -31.79
C ILE A 31 -21.08 -1.87 -32.54
N VAL A 32 -20.01 -2.36 -31.91
CA VAL A 32 -19.09 -3.33 -32.54
C VAL A 32 -19.79 -4.66 -32.80
N PHE A 33 -20.63 -5.09 -31.87
CA PHE A 33 -21.45 -6.30 -32.04
C PHE A 33 -22.57 -6.10 -33.07
N ILE A 34 -23.22 -4.94 -33.11
CA ILE A 34 -24.22 -4.61 -34.14
C ILE A 34 -23.59 -4.65 -35.55
N ARG A 35 -22.36 -4.12 -35.72
CA ARG A 35 -21.64 -4.20 -37.01
C ARG A 35 -21.39 -5.64 -37.42
N ARG A 36 -20.88 -6.48 -36.52
CA ARG A 36 -20.71 -7.92 -36.76
C ARG A 36 -22.02 -8.62 -37.12
N ILE A 37 -23.12 -8.29 -36.44
CA ILE A 37 -24.45 -8.86 -36.73
C ILE A 37 -24.90 -8.47 -38.14
N LEU A 38 -24.65 -7.23 -38.58
CA LEU A 38 -24.96 -6.78 -39.94
C LEU A 38 -24.08 -7.48 -40.99
N GLU A 39 -22.81 -7.71 -40.71
CA GLU A 39 -21.90 -8.53 -41.54
C GLU A 39 -22.37 -9.99 -41.65
N GLU A 40 -22.73 -10.63 -40.52
CA GLU A 40 -23.29 -12.00 -40.48
C GLU A 40 -24.62 -12.11 -41.25
N ASN A 41 -25.41 -11.03 -41.29
CA ASN A 41 -26.63 -10.92 -42.10
C ASN A 41 -26.39 -10.51 -43.57
N ASN A 42 -25.14 -10.34 -44.01
CA ASN A 42 -24.76 -9.86 -45.35
C ASN A 42 -25.42 -8.52 -45.74
N TYR A 43 -25.62 -7.62 -44.76
CA TYR A 43 -26.20 -6.30 -45.00
C TYR A 43 -25.26 -5.42 -45.84
N SER A 44 -25.77 -4.85 -46.92
CA SER A 44 -25.00 -4.05 -47.90
C SER A 44 -25.45 -2.59 -48.03
N GLY A 45 -26.27 -2.10 -47.10
CA GLY A 45 -26.74 -0.70 -47.08
C GLY A 45 -25.90 0.22 -46.21
N PHE A 46 -26.35 1.46 -46.02
CA PHE A 46 -25.70 2.39 -45.09
C PHE A 46 -26.00 2.03 -43.63
N LEU A 47 -25.05 2.27 -42.73
CA LEU A 47 -25.23 2.03 -41.30
C LEU A 47 -26.17 3.08 -40.67
N PRO A 48 -26.92 2.72 -39.61
CA PRO A 48 -27.62 3.69 -38.79
C PRO A 48 -26.62 4.60 -38.07
N ASN A 49 -27.06 5.79 -37.67
CA ASN A 49 -26.31 6.61 -36.72
C ASN A 49 -26.42 5.99 -35.33
N PHE A 50 -25.35 6.05 -34.55
CA PHE A 50 -25.32 5.54 -33.18
C PHE A 50 -25.06 6.68 -32.19
N PHE A 51 -25.90 6.77 -31.16
CA PHE A 51 -25.78 7.77 -30.10
C PHE A 51 -25.87 7.10 -28.72
N THR A 52 -25.19 7.65 -27.71
CA THR A 52 -25.64 7.47 -26.33
C THR A 52 -26.79 8.44 -26.03
N VAL A 53 -27.60 8.14 -25.00
CA VAL A 53 -28.69 9.06 -24.60
C VAL A 53 -28.13 10.41 -24.10
N GLU A 54 -26.94 10.39 -23.49
CA GLU A 54 -26.24 11.58 -23.03
C GLU A 54 -25.72 12.44 -24.20
N GLU A 55 -25.19 11.83 -25.28
CA GLU A 55 -24.82 12.57 -26.50
C GLU A 55 -26.04 13.27 -27.12
N LEU A 56 -27.19 12.58 -27.16
CA LEU A 56 -28.43 13.15 -27.69
C LEU A 56 -28.96 14.30 -26.80
N ILE A 57 -28.87 14.18 -25.48
CA ILE A 57 -29.24 15.25 -24.54
C ILE A 57 -28.31 16.47 -24.67
N ASN A 58 -27.00 16.25 -24.77
CA ASN A 58 -26.02 17.32 -25.02
C ASN A 58 -26.31 18.05 -26.34
N GLN A 59 -26.64 17.30 -27.41
CA GLN A 59 -27.00 17.86 -28.72
C GLN A 59 -28.29 18.70 -28.66
N ILE A 60 -29.28 18.30 -27.85
CA ILE A 60 -30.53 19.06 -27.67
C ILE A 60 -30.31 20.33 -26.85
N ALA A 61 -29.41 20.31 -25.86
CA ALA A 61 -29.13 21.47 -25.01
C ALA A 61 -28.28 22.57 -25.69
N ASP A 62 -27.44 22.21 -26.66
CA ASP A 62 -26.50 23.11 -27.35
C ASP A 62 -25.62 23.94 -26.38
N LYS A 63 -25.02 23.23 -25.41
CA LYS A 63 -24.10 23.79 -24.40
C LYS A 63 -22.76 23.07 -24.39
N GLN A 64 -21.70 23.82 -24.07
CA GLN A 64 -20.40 23.23 -23.80
C GLN A 64 -20.37 22.70 -22.36
N LEU A 65 -20.24 21.37 -22.22
CA LEU A 65 -20.06 20.73 -20.92
C LEU A 65 -18.76 21.21 -20.26
N ILE A 66 -18.85 21.59 -18.98
CA ILE A 66 -17.70 21.84 -18.10
C ILE A 66 -17.83 20.99 -16.83
N GLN A 67 -16.74 20.34 -16.43
CA GLN A 67 -16.72 19.39 -15.32
C GLN A 67 -15.35 19.30 -14.65
N GLY A 68 -15.29 18.64 -13.49
CA GLY A 68 -14.06 18.37 -12.75
C GLY A 68 -13.27 19.64 -12.39
N ILE A 69 -11.94 19.56 -12.45
CA ILE A 69 -11.03 20.62 -12.02
C ILE A 69 -11.31 21.97 -12.72
N SER A 70 -11.63 21.97 -14.02
CA SER A 70 -11.99 23.21 -14.75
C SER A 70 -13.23 23.90 -14.17
N LEU A 71 -14.26 23.13 -13.80
CA LEU A 71 -15.46 23.66 -13.14
C LEU A 71 -15.12 24.14 -11.72
N TRP A 72 -14.29 23.41 -10.98
CA TRP A 72 -13.94 23.74 -9.59
C TRP A 72 -13.14 25.03 -9.47
N LEU A 73 -12.17 25.25 -10.36
CA LEU A 73 -11.40 26.49 -10.44
C LEU A 73 -12.29 27.68 -10.80
N PHE A 74 -13.17 27.52 -11.81
CA PHE A 74 -14.14 28.55 -12.19
C PHE A 74 -15.13 28.87 -11.06
N ALA A 75 -15.65 27.84 -10.40
CA ALA A 75 -16.57 27.99 -9.28
C ALA A 75 -15.92 28.67 -8.08
N PHE A 76 -14.65 28.37 -7.79
CA PHE A 76 -13.91 29.03 -6.72
C PHE A 76 -13.63 30.51 -7.01
N ASP A 77 -13.31 30.87 -8.26
CA ASP A 77 -13.15 32.28 -8.67
C ASP A 77 -14.46 33.07 -8.47
N VAL A 78 -15.59 32.52 -8.92
CA VAL A 78 -16.92 33.10 -8.68
C VAL A 78 -17.23 33.19 -7.18
N TYR A 79 -16.97 32.14 -6.41
CA TYR A 79 -17.17 32.11 -4.95
C TYR A 79 -16.36 33.19 -4.22
N LYS A 80 -15.09 33.33 -4.57
CA LYS A 80 -14.18 34.35 -4.03
C LYS A 80 -14.66 35.76 -4.35
N SER A 81 -15.20 35.98 -5.54
CA SER A 81 -15.76 37.29 -5.95
C SER A 81 -16.97 37.74 -5.10
N LEU A 82 -17.73 36.78 -4.53
CA LEU A 82 -18.89 37.07 -3.67
C LEU A 82 -18.50 37.38 -2.21
N ASN A 83 -17.27 37.08 -1.80
CA ASN A 83 -16.75 37.32 -0.45
C ASN A 83 -17.65 36.78 0.70
N LEU A 84 -18.31 35.64 0.48
CA LEU A 84 -19.24 35.03 1.43
C LEU A 84 -18.54 34.52 2.70
N ILE A 85 -17.30 34.02 2.56
CA ILE A 85 -16.42 33.62 3.66
C ILE A 85 -15.02 34.23 3.40
N PRO A 86 -14.69 35.39 4.00
CA PRO A 86 -13.50 36.19 3.62
C PRO A 86 -12.11 35.59 3.88
N ARG A 87 -12.02 34.34 4.37
CA ARG A 87 -10.76 33.64 4.68
C ARG A 87 -10.64 32.26 4.03
N ASP A 88 -11.63 31.87 3.24
CA ASP A 88 -11.68 30.55 2.63
C ASP A 88 -10.66 30.46 1.48
N ASN A 89 -9.85 29.40 1.47
CA ASN A 89 -8.89 29.14 0.40
C ASN A 89 -9.37 27.98 -0.49
N PHE A 90 -8.65 27.69 -1.58
CA PHE A 90 -9.10 26.69 -2.53
C PHE A 90 -9.07 25.26 -1.96
N SER A 91 -8.14 24.94 -1.04
CA SER A 91 -8.12 23.64 -0.35
C SER A 91 -9.37 23.45 0.52
N ASP A 92 -9.81 24.49 1.23
CA ASP A 92 -11.02 24.45 2.04
C ASP A 92 -12.30 24.35 1.19
N PHE A 93 -12.35 25.05 0.05
CA PHE A 93 -13.43 24.95 -0.94
C PHE A 93 -13.58 23.53 -1.51
N LEU A 94 -12.46 22.87 -1.86
CA LEU A 94 -12.46 21.51 -2.41
C LEU A 94 -12.95 20.44 -1.43
N LYS A 95 -12.99 20.70 -0.12
CA LYS A 95 -13.52 19.75 0.89
C LYS A 95 -15.04 19.57 0.81
N TRP A 96 -15.76 20.53 0.21
CA TRP A 96 -17.22 20.52 0.16
C TRP A 96 -17.81 20.73 -1.24
N PHE A 97 -17.17 21.54 -2.09
CA PHE A 97 -17.75 21.88 -3.39
C PHE A 97 -18.01 20.67 -4.31
N PRO A 98 -17.12 19.66 -4.43
CA PRO A 98 -17.38 18.50 -5.28
C PRO A 98 -18.65 17.71 -4.89
N THR A 99 -18.91 17.56 -3.59
CA THR A 99 -20.13 16.91 -3.08
C THR A 99 -21.36 17.76 -3.39
N LEU A 100 -21.30 19.08 -3.11
CA LEU A 100 -22.40 20.00 -3.42
C LEU A 100 -22.68 20.10 -4.93
N GLN A 101 -21.65 20.10 -5.77
CA GLN A 101 -21.78 20.16 -7.22
C GLN A 101 -22.56 18.93 -7.73
N LYS A 102 -22.23 17.74 -7.22
CA LYS A 102 -22.98 16.51 -7.51
C LYS A 102 -24.44 16.61 -7.04
N ASP A 103 -24.68 17.10 -5.82
CA ASP A 103 -26.03 17.29 -5.28
C ASP A 103 -26.85 18.29 -6.12
N TRP A 104 -26.23 19.37 -6.59
CA TRP A 104 -26.86 20.38 -7.45
C TRP A 104 -27.14 19.82 -8.86
N ASP A 105 -26.19 19.05 -9.42
CA ASP A 105 -26.39 18.34 -10.68
C ASP A 105 -27.55 17.31 -10.58
N ASP A 106 -27.65 16.58 -9.46
CA ASP A 106 -28.79 15.68 -9.17
C ASP A 106 -30.10 16.46 -9.06
N ILE A 107 -30.15 17.57 -8.32
CA ILE A 107 -31.36 18.41 -8.21
C ILE A 107 -31.84 18.84 -9.60
N LEU A 108 -30.95 19.40 -10.43
CA LEU A 108 -31.29 19.88 -11.77
C LEU A 108 -31.71 18.76 -12.75
N LYS A 109 -31.27 17.51 -12.53
CA LYS A 109 -31.66 16.33 -13.33
C LYS A 109 -33.03 15.77 -12.97
N PHE A 110 -33.35 15.73 -11.67
CA PHE A 110 -34.50 14.98 -11.16
C PHE A 110 -35.68 15.86 -10.76
N SER A 111 -35.48 17.12 -10.35
CA SER A 111 -36.56 18.03 -9.96
C SER A 111 -37.03 18.96 -11.09
N ASP A 112 -37.97 19.86 -10.78
CA ASP A 112 -38.37 20.97 -11.67
C ASP A 112 -37.47 22.21 -11.56
N GLY A 113 -36.53 22.25 -10.61
CA GLY A 113 -35.58 23.35 -10.41
C GLY A 113 -34.90 23.33 -9.03
N ASP A 114 -33.78 24.05 -8.94
CA ASP A 114 -32.95 24.10 -7.74
C ASP A 114 -33.55 24.94 -6.59
N GLN A 115 -34.25 26.02 -6.92
CA GLN A 115 -34.81 26.97 -5.94
C GLN A 115 -35.65 26.32 -4.82
N ALA A 116 -36.54 25.39 -5.15
CA ALA A 116 -37.43 24.77 -4.16
C ALA A 116 -36.66 23.88 -3.16
N VAL A 117 -35.68 23.12 -3.65
CA VAL A 117 -34.86 22.24 -2.81
C VAL A 117 -33.90 23.06 -1.95
N LEU A 118 -33.22 24.06 -2.54
CA LEU A 118 -32.28 24.93 -1.82
C LEU A 118 -32.96 25.76 -0.73
N GLN A 119 -34.19 26.25 -0.99
CA GLN A 119 -35.00 26.95 0.00
C GLN A 119 -35.45 26.01 1.12
N TYR A 120 -35.88 24.78 0.80
CA TYR A 120 -36.25 23.78 1.80
C TYR A 120 -35.08 23.41 2.71
N MET A 121 -33.88 23.16 2.16
CA MET A 121 -32.66 22.91 2.94
C MET A 121 -32.35 24.04 3.92
N PHE A 122 -32.51 25.30 3.49
CA PHE A 122 -32.32 26.47 4.35
C PHE A 122 -33.40 26.61 5.43
N ASP A 123 -34.67 26.38 5.08
CA ASP A 123 -35.79 26.43 6.02
C ASP A 123 -35.73 25.31 7.07
N GLU A 124 -35.33 24.09 6.69
CA GLU A 124 -35.17 22.97 7.61
C GLU A 124 -34.03 23.21 8.62
N GLU A 125 -32.86 23.66 8.16
CA GLU A 125 -31.78 24.02 9.09
C GLU A 125 -32.18 25.18 10.01
N ARG A 126 -33.00 26.14 9.53
CA ARG A 126 -33.54 27.20 10.39
C ARG A 126 -34.50 26.66 11.45
N ILE A 127 -35.30 25.64 11.12
CA ILE A 127 -36.20 24.97 12.08
C ILE A 127 -35.40 24.16 13.11
N LYS A 128 -34.34 23.45 12.69
CA LYS A 128 -33.43 22.71 13.59
C LYS A 128 -32.69 23.64 14.56
N ASP A 129 -32.22 24.79 14.08
CA ASP A 129 -31.58 25.82 14.90
C ASP A 129 -32.57 26.43 15.90
N TRP A 130 -33.75 26.84 15.43
CA TRP A 130 -34.83 27.36 16.29
C TRP A 130 -35.24 26.38 17.40
N ALA A 131 -35.36 25.09 17.09
CA ALA A 131 -35.73 24.06 18.06
C ALA A 131 -34.65 23.83 19.14
N GLN A 132 -33.38 24.15 18.89
CA GLN A 132 -32.31 24.05 19.88
C GLN A 132 -32.06 25.32 20.68
N ASN A 133 -32.43 26.50 20.19
CA ASN A 133 -32.40 27.75 20.96
C ASN A 133 -33.38 27.76 22.18
N LEU A 134 -34.05 26.63 22.45
CA LEU A 134 -34.78 26.33 23.68
C LEU A 134 -33.90 25.66 24.77
N GLY A 135 -32.60 25.45 24.50
CA GLY A 135 -31.59 25.00 25.46
C GLY A 135 -30.32 25.84 25.32
N GLU A 136 -29.70 26.17 26.46
CA GLU A 136 -28.54 27.07 26.52
C GLU A 136 -27.22 26.34 26.20
N ASP A 137 -26.76 26.38 24.94
CA ASP A 137 -25.34 26.28 24.59
C ASP A 137 -25.08 26.80 23.16
N ASP A 138 -24.19 27.77 23.00
CA ASP A 138 -24.15 28.64 21.81
C ASP A 138 -23.21 28.15 20.67
N ASP A 139 -22.35 27.16 20.92
CA ASP A 139 -21.20 26.78 20.08
C ASP A 139 -21.40 25.46 19.29
N VAL A 140 -22.60 25.25 18.77
CA VAL A 140 -23.05 24.00 18.14
C VAL A 140 -22.70 23.95 16.64
N PRO A 141 -22.21 22.81 16.09
CA PRO A 141 -21.92 22.64 14.66
C PRO A 141 -23.06 23.01 13.68
N ARG A 142 -24.32 23.04 14.12
CA ARG A 142 -25.49 23.32 13.27
C ARG A 142 -25.58 24.78 12.80
N LYS A 143 -25.13 25.76 13.59
CA LYS A 143 -25.04 27.16 13.13
C LYS A 143 -24.12 27.32 11.91
N LYS A 144 -23.13 26.42 11.74
CA LYS A 144 -22.28 26.39 10.53
C LYS A 144 -23.05 25.85 9.31
N PHE A 145 -23.87 24.82 9.48
CA PHE A 145 -24.73 24.27 8.42
C PHE A 145 -25.85 25.23 7.97
N LEU A 146 -26.48 25.95 8.89
CA LEU A 146 -27.45 26.99 8.54
C LEU A 146 -26.81 28.10 7.67
N ASN A 147 -25.62 28.57 8.05
CA ASN A 147 -24.87 29.55 7.27
C ASN A 147 -24.37 28.98 5.93
N PHE A 148 -24.05 27.70 5.84
CA PHE A 148 -23.70 27.03 4.59
C PHE A 148 -24.85 27.10 3.58
N TRP A 149 -26.04 26.59 3.90
CA TRP A 149 -27.18 26.62 2.96
C TRP A 149 -27.64 28.03 2.62
N LYS A 150 -27.56 28.97 3.57
CA LYS A 150 -27.78 30.40 3.31
C LYS A 150 -26.84 30.94 2.24
N ASN A 151 -25.54 30.61 2.33
CA ASN A 151 -24.53 31.03 1.36
C ASN A 151 -24.71 30.34 0.01
N MET A 152 -25.10 29.06 -0.02
CA MET A 152 -25.32 28.32 -1.27
C MET A 152 -26.52 28.83 -2.07
N ASN A 153 -27.58 29.28 -1.38
CA ASN A 153 -28.71 30.00 -2.00
C ASN A 153 -28.31 31.32 -2.68
N VAL A 154 -27.14 31.89 -2.37
CA VAL A 154 -26.58 33.08 -3.06
C VAL A 154 -25.56 32.66 -4.13
N PHE A 155 -24.69 31.70 -3.82
CA PHE A 155 -23.59 31.29 -4.69
C PHE A 155 -24.05 30.54 -5.94
N LEU A 156 -24.90 29.52 -5.80
CA LEU A 156 -25.28 28.66 -6.93
C LEU A 156 -26.03 29.42 -8.05
N PRO A 157 -26.97 30.35 -7.76
CA PRO A 157 -27.59 31.16 -8.81
C PRO A 157 -26.59 32.06 -9.57
N VAL A 158 -25.61 32.64 -8.87
CA VAL A 158 -24.56 33.46 -9.52
C VAL A 158 -23.63 32.59 -10.35
N LEU A 159 -23.25 31.40 -9.87
CA LEU A 159 -22.46 30.43 -10.63
C LEU A 159 -23.20 30.00 -11.91
N LYS A 160 -24.49 29.67 -11.81
CA LYS A 160 -25.37 29.34 -12.94
C LYS A 160 -25.38 30.43 -14.01
N GLN A 161 -25.58 31.69 -13.58
CA GLN A 161 -25.52 32.85 -14.49
C GLN A 161 -24.14 32.99 -15.15
N LYS A 162 -23.05 32.88 -14.38
CA LYS A 162 -21.67 33.04 -14.88
C LYS A 162 -21.25 31.92 -15.85
N LEU A 163 -21.78 30.71 -15.67
CA LEU A 163 -21.65 29.61 -16.63
C LEU A 163 -22.42 29.90 -17.93
N GLN A 164 -23.69 30.31 -17.81
CA GLN A 164 -24.53 30.67 -18.97
C GLN A 164 -23.94 31.82 -19.80
N GLU A 165 -23.36 32.85 -19.17
CA GLU A 165 -22.64 33.95 -19.84
C GLU A 165 -21.49 33.47 -20.75
N LYS A 166 -20.92 32.29 -20.49
CA LYS A 166 -19.86 31.65 -21.29
C LYS A 166 -20.35 30.54 -22.23
N ASN A 167 -21.66 30.31 -22.31
CA ASN A 167 -22.29 29.14 -22.93
C ASN A 167 -21.82 27.79 -22.34
N TRP A 168 -21.39 27.80 -21.07
CA TRP A 168 -20.97 26.62 -20.32
C TRP A 168 -22.13 26.08 -19.49
N ALA A 169 -22.14 24.76 -19.27
CA ALA A 169 -23.13 24.09 -18.44
C ALA A 169 -22.51 22.90 -17.70
N THR A 170 -22.92 22.68 -16.45
CA THR A 170 -22.69 21.42 -15.74
C THR A 170 -23.62 20.33 -16.27
N SER A 171 -23.39 19.06 -15.92
CA SER A 171 -24.24 17.95 -16.35
C SER A 171 -25.73 18.17 -15.98
N GLY A 172 -26.02 18.72 -14.80
CA GLY A 172 -27.37 19.09 -14.40
C GLY A 172 -27.96 20.25 -15.22
N MET A 173 -27.19 21.31 -15.46
CA MET A 173 -27.64 22.43 -16.30
C MET A 173 -27.95 22.02 -17.75
N ILE A 174 -27.25 21.02 -18.28
CA ILE A 174 -27.54 20.45 -19.61
C ILE A 174 -28.89 19.73 -19.60
N HIS A 175 -29.15 18.88 -18.60
CA HIS A 175 -30.45 18.21 -18.45
C HIS A 175 -31.60 19.22 -18.25
N GLU A 176 -31.41 20.27 -17.44
CA GLU A 176 -32.39 21.37 -17.27
C GLU A 176 -32.67 22.09 -18.60
N THR A 177 -31.62 22.42 -19.37
CA THR A 177 -31.76 23.09 -20.68
C THR A 177 -32.48 22.18 -21.68
N ALA A 178 -32.08 20.90 -21.77
CA ALA A 178 -32.74 19.93 -22.64
C ALA A 178 -34.21 19.70 -22.27
N LYS A 179 -34.56 19.69 -20.98
CA LYS A 179 -35.95 19.56 -20.49
C LYS A 179 -36.88 20.63 -21.08
N ALA A 180 -36.38 21.84 -21.35
CA ALA A 180 -37.13 22.91 -22.02
C ALA A 180 -37.27 22.67 -23.54
N GLU A 181 -36.21 22.25 -24.21
CA GLU A 181 -36.16 22.15 -25.69
C GLU A 181 -36.71 20.82 -26.27
N ILE A 182 -36.80 19.76 -25.47
CA ILE A 182 -37.23 18.41 -25.92
C ILE A 182 -38.53 18.40 -26.73
N ASP A 183 -39.54 19.18 -26.35
CA ASP A 183 -40.84 19.15 -27.04
C ASP A 183 -40.79 19.84 -28.41
N ALA A 184 -39.97 20.89 -28.54
CA ALA A 184 -39.68 21.54 -29.81
C ALA A 184 -38.84 20.62 -30.71
N PHE A 185 -37.81 19.99 -30.14
CA PHE A 185 -36.97 19.01 -30.84
C PHE A 185 -37.80 17.83 -31.38
N ALA A 186 -38.54 17.15 -30.50
CA ALA A 186 -39.35 15.98 -30.87
C ALA A 186 -40.40 16.29 -31.93
N LYS A 187 -41.00 17.49 -31.89
CA LYS A 187 -41.93 17.97 -32.93
C LYS A 187 -41.21 18.23 -34.26
N ASN A 188 -40.05 18.88 -34.25
CA ASN A 188 -39.39 19.38 -35.47
C ASN A 188 -38.47 18.36 -36.19
N THR A 189 -37.75 17.48 -35.45
CA THR A 189 -36.56 16.72 -35.91
C THR A 189 -36.66 15.92 -37.23
N LYS A 190 -37.86 15.46 -37.63
CA LYS A 190 -38.13 14.44 -38.67
C LYS A 190 -37.54 13.04 -38.46
N GLU A 191 -36.30 12.93 -37.99
CA GLU A 191 -35.54 11.67 -37.86
C GLU A 191 -36.26 10.63 -36.96
N LYS A 192 -35.93 9.34 -37.15
CA LYS A 192 -36.45 8.21 -36.36
C LYS A 192 -35.41 7.77 -35.32
N PHE A 193 -35.81 7.60 -34.08
CA PHE A 193 -34.96 7.20 -32.95
C PHE A 193 -35.37 5.84 -32.40
N VAL A 194 -34.40 4.97 -32.17
CA VAL A 194 -34.61 3.60 -31.70
C VAL A 194 -33.84 3.39 -30.40
N PHE A 195 -34.53 3.32 -29.27
CA PHE A 195 -33.94 3.19 -27.94
C PHE A 195 -33.83 1.71 -27.55
N CYS A 196 -32.62 1.21 -27.31
CA CYS A 196 -32.35 -0.22 -27.11
C CYS A 196 -31.73 -0.53 -25.74
N GLY A 197 -32.36 -1.39 -24.94
CA GLY A 197 -31.77 -1.99 -23.73
C GLY A 197 -31.69 -1.11 -22.49
N PHE A 198 -32.36 0.04 -22.48
CA PHE A 198 -32.49 0.88 -21.30
C PHE A 198 -33.42 0.23 -20.26
N ASN A 199 -33.01 0.21 -18.99
CA ASN A 199 -33.83 -0.28 -17.88
C ASN A 199 -34.45 0.84 -17.06
N ALA A 200 -33.68 1.90 -16.82
CA ALA A 200 -34.07 3.10 -16.11
C ALA A 200 -33.73 4.32 -16.98
N PHE A 201 -34.46 5.42 -16.76
CA PHE A 201 -34.24 6.71 -17.40
C PHE A 201 -34.24 7.80 -16.33
N THR A 202 -33.46 8.87 -16.51
CA THR A 202 -33.70 10.13 -15.77
C THR A 202 -35.02 10.78 -16.23
N PRO A 203 -35.66 11.68 -15.45
CA PRO A 203 -36.91 12.32 -15.87
C PRO A 203 -36.81 13.10 -17.19
N VAL A 204 -35.62 13.61 -17.53
CA VAL A 204 -35.33 14.28 -18.81
C VAL A 204 -35.22 13.27 -19.96
N GLU A 205 -34.60 12.10 -19.73
CA GLU A 205 -34.55 11.00 -20.69
C GLU A 205 -35.95 10.39 -20.92
N GLU A 206 -36.72 10.16 -19.86
CA GLU A 206 -38.12 9.74 -19.97
C GLU A 206 -38.92 10.74 -20.80
N LYS A 207 -38.79 12.05 -20.52
CA LYS A 207 -39.47 13.09 -21.31
C LYS A 207 -39.07 13.02 -22.79
N LEU A 208 -37.77 12.88 -23.09
CA LEU A 208 -37.27 12.77 -24.46
C LEU A 208 -37.86 11.55 -25.19
N VAL A 209 -37.78 10.37 -24.58
CA VAL A 209 -38.30 9.12 -25.13
C VAL A 209 -39.81 9.22 -25.36
N ARG A 210 -40.57 9.69 -24.36
CA ARG A 210 -42.02 9.80 -24.44
C ARG A 210 -42.49 10.85 -25.44
N SER A 211 -41.86 12.03 -25.49
CA SER A 211 -42.19 13.04 -26.52
C SER A 211 -41.89 12.51 -27.94
N LEU A 212 -40.80 11.76 -28.16
CA LEU A 212 -40.53 11.12 -29.45
C LEU A 212 -41.55 10.01 -29.79
N LEU A 213 -41.97 9.21 -28.81
CA LEU A 213 -43.02 8.19 -28.97
C LEU A 213 -44.39 8.81 -29.29
N GLN A 214 -44.74 9.96 -28.70
CA GLN A 214 -45.97 10.70 -28.99
C GLN A 214 -46.01 11.24 -30.42
N TRP A 215 -44.89 11.78 -30.92
CA TRP A 215 -44.78 12.27 -32.31
C TRP A 215 -44.53 11.15 -33.34
N ASN A 216 -44.60 9.88 -32.96
CA ASN A 216 -44.32 8.70 -33.79
C ASN A 216 -42.93 8.72 -34.45
N LYS A 217 -41.94 9.26 -33.72
CA LYS A 217 -40.52 9.26 -34.11
C LYS A 217 -39.64 8.38 -33.22
N GLY A 218 -40.19 7.84 -32.13
CA GLY A 218 -39.52 6.89 -31.25
C GLY A 218 -39.99 5.44 -31.47
N GLN A 219 -39.06 4.50 -31.34
CA GLN A 219 -39.31 3.09 -31.03
C GLN A 219 -38.46 2.69 -29.81
N CYS A 220 -38.96 1.80 -28.96
CA CYS A 220 -38.26 1.34 -27.76
C CYS A 220 -38.22 -0.19 -27.72
N PHE A 221 -37.08 -0.73 -27.35
CA PHE A 221 -36.83 -2.15 -27.16
C PHE A 221 -36.25 -2.38 -25.77
N PHE A 222 -37.06 -2.97 -24.88
CA PHE A 222 -36.67 -3.34 -23.53
C PHE A 222 -36.22 -4.80 -23.51
N GLN A 223 -35.20 -5.12 -22.72
CA GLN A 223 -34.82 -6.50 -22.41
C GLN A 223 -35.38 -6.79 -21.01
N ALA A 224 -36.37 -7.66 -20.92
CA ALA A 224 -37.07 -7.99 -19.68
C ALA A 224 -37.20 -9.51 -19.52
N ASP A 225 -37.40 -9.97 -18.29
CA ASP A 225 -37.66 -11.37 -17.97
C ASP A 225 -38.79 -11.48 -16.94
N HIS A 226 -39.68 -12.45 -17.12
CA HIS A 226 -40.84 -12.69 -16.26
C HIS A 226 -40.46 -12.85 -14.79
N TYR A 227 -39.30 -13.45 -14.47
CA TYR A 227 -38.84 -13.66 -13.09
C TYR A 227 -38.85 -12.38 -12.25
N TYR A 228 -38.24 -11.30 -12.76
CA TYR A 228 -38.19 -10.02 -12.04
C TYR A 228 -39.24 -9.02 -12.50
N PHE A 229 -39.83 -9.19 -13.67
CA PHE A 229 -40.83 -8.25 -14.19
C PHE A 229 -42.17 -8.39 -13.47
N ASP A 230 -42.67 -9.62 -13.30
CA ASP A 230 -44.03 -9.87 -12.78
C ASP A 230 -44.12 -9.83 -11.24
N ASP A 231 -43.03 -10.08 -10.52
CA ASP A 231 -43.00 -9.95 -9.06
C ASP A 231 -42.69 -8.51 -8.63
N GLU A 232 -43.65 -7.87 -7.95
CA GLU A 232 -43.50 -6.50 -7.45
C GLU A 232 -42.39 -6.35 -6.40
N ARG A 233 -42.02 -7.45 -5.71
CA ARG A 233 -40.94 -7.48 -4.70
C ARG A 233 -39.55 -7.37 -5.32
N GLN A 234 -39.38 -7.81 -6.57
CA GLN A 234 -38.10 -7.81 -7.28
C GLN A 234 -37.73 -6.39 -7.72
N GLU A 235 -36.68 -5.81 -7.13
CA GLU A 235 -36.21 -4.46 -7.44
C GLU A 235 -35.73 -4.30 -8.90
N ALA A 236 -35.22 -5.38 -9.50
CA ALA A 236 -34.76 -5.41 -10.88
C ALA A 236 -35.85 -5.06 -11.92
N GLY A 237 -37.11 -5.38 -11.64
CA GLY A 237 -38.23 -5.03 -12.52
C GLY A 237 -38.86 -3.65 -12.28
N LYS A 238 -38.47 -2.93 -11.21
CA LYS A 238 -39.11 -1.68 -10.74
C LYS A 238 -39.33 -0.66 -11.86
N PHE A 239 -38.27 -0.30 -12.59
CA PHE A 239 -38.34 0.71 -13.64
C PHE A 239 -39.09 0.22 -14.89
N LEU A 240 -38.89 -1.05 -15.28
CA LEU A 240 -39.57 -1.63 -16.44
C LEU A 240 -41.09 -1.74 -16.22
N ARG A 241 -41.53 -2.08 -14.99
CA ARG A 241 -42.94 -2.01 -14.58
C ARG A 241 -43.49 -0.59 -14.72
N ASN A 242 -42.76 0.42 -14.26
CA ASN A 242 -43.15 1.82 -14.43
C ASN A 242 -43.26 2.22 -15.91
N HIS A 243 -42.29 1.85 -16.75
CA HIS A 243 -42.31 2.17 -18.19
C HIS A 243 -43.51 1.54 -18.91
N LYS A 244 -43.94 0.32 -18.52
CA LYS A 244 -45.16 -0.33 -19.06
C LYS A 244 -46.45 0.48 -18.78
N THR A 245 -46.47 1.38 -17.79
CA THR A 245 -47.63 2.25 -17.50
C THR A 245 -47.71 3.52 -18.36
N TRP A 246 -46.69 3.80 -19.19
CA TRP A 246 -46.68 4.97 -20.07
C TRP A 246 -47.82 4.88 -21.11
N LYS A 247 -48.59 5.97 -21.26
CA LYS A 247 -49.74 6.07 -22.19
C LYS A 247 -49.33 5.90 -23.65
N GLU A 248 -48.05 6.11 -23.93
CA GLU A 248 -47.41 5.94 -25.21
C GLU A 248 -47.31 4.46 -25.64
N PHE A 249 -47.46 3.51 -24.71
CA PHE A 249 -47.74 2.10 -24.97
C PHE A 249 -49.25 1.84 -24.91
N ASN A 250 -49.81 1.32 -25.98
CA ASN A 250 -51.25 1.11 -26.16
C ASN A 250 -51.48 0.00 -27.20
N ASP A 251 -52.73 -0.25 -27.60
CA ASP A 251 -53.11 -1.32 -28.53
C ASP A 251 -52.35 -1.29 -29.87
N HIS A 252 -51.82 -0.13 -30.29
CA HIS A 252 -51.04 0.03 -31.53
C HIS A 252 -49.52 0.00 -31.30
N ARG A 253 -49.06 0.02 -30.04
CA ARG A 253 -47.65 -0.05 -29.62
C ARG A 253 -47.54 -0.80 -28.29
N ALA A 254 -47.51 -2.13 -28.37
CA ALA A 254 -47.39 -2.99 -27.18
C ALA A 254 -45.99 -2.91 -26.55
N PHE A 255 -45.93 -3.07 -25.23
CA PHE A 255 -44.68 -3.28 -24.48
C PHE A 255 -44.28 -4.76 -24.65
N ASN A 256 -43.26 -5.01 -25.46
CA ASN A 256 -42.87 -6.34 -25.92
C ASN A 256 -41.54 -6.82 -25.33
N TRP A 257 -41.23 -8.11 -25.55
CA TRP A 257 -39.93 -8.75 -25.24
C TRP A 257 -39.62 -8.87 -23.74
N ILE A 258 -40.65 -9.26 -22.99
CA ILE A 258 -40.51 -9.94 -21.70
C ILE A 258 -40.33 -11.43 -22.04
N GLU A 259 -39.18 -12.00 -21.72
CA GLU A 259 -38.85 -13.41 -21.98
C GLU A 259 -38.95 -14.23 -20.67
N ASP A 260 -38.69 -15.53 -20.72
CA ASP A 260 -38.63 -16.43 -19.56
C ASP A 260 -37.30 -17.21 -19.57
N ASP A 261 -36.20 -16.51 -19.86
CA ASP A 261 -34.86 -17.09 -20.04
C ASP A 261 -34.20 -17.40 -18.68
N PHE A 262 -34.49 -16.61 -17.64
CA PHE A 262 -33.97 -16.82 -16.29
C PHE A 262 -34.46 -18.15 -15.69
N ASN A 263 -35.72 -18.54 -15.93
CA ASN A 263 -36.29 -19.78 -15.39
C ASN A 263 -35.88 -21.05 -16.19
N GLN A 264 -35.22 -20.91 -17.35
CA GLN A 264 -34.68 -22.07 -18.06
C GLN A 264 -33.54 -22.72 -17.23
N PRO A 265 -33.33 -24.05 -17.31
CA PRO A 265 -32.32 -24.74 -16.49
C PRO A 265 -30.90 -24.14 -16.61
N LYS A 266 -30.26 -23.88 -15.47
CA LYS A 266 -28.89 -23.35 -15.36
C LYS A 266 -28.05 -24.16 -14.39
N ASN A 267 -26.74 -24.12 -14.57
CA ASN A 267 -25.73 -24.61 -13.65
C ASN A 267 -25.19 -23.42 -12.84
N ILE A 268 -25.57 -23.31 -11.57
CA ILE A 268 -25.18 -22.19 -10.70
C ILE A 268 -24.27 -22.70 -9.58
N LYS A 269 -23.04 -22.20 -9.54
CA LYS A 269 -22.03 -22.51 -8.51
C LYS A 269 -21.69 -21.25 -7.72
N VAL A 270 -21.74 -21.34 -6.39
CA VAL A 270 -21.33 -20.29 -5.45
C VAL A 270 -20.05 -20.72 -4.75
N TYR A 271 -19.01 -19.91 -4.85
CA TYR A 271 -17.70 -20.15 -4.26
C TYR A 271 -17.47 -19.21 -3.09
N GLU A 272 -17.37 -19.79 -1.90
CA GLU A 272 -16.91 -19.11 -0.69
C GLU A 272 -15.39 -19.23 -0.64
N VAL A 273 -14.65 -18.11 -0.62
CA VAL A 273 -13.18 -18.14 -0.59
C VAL A 273 -12.59 -17.30 0.53
N SER A 274 -11.41 -17.71 1.00
CA SER A 274 -10.64 -16.95 2.00
C SER A 274 -9.71 -15.92 1.34
N GLY A 275 -10.24 -14.74 1.04
CA GLY A 275 -9.48 -13.56 0.61
C GLY A 275 -9.74 -13.11 -0.84
N ASN A 276 -9.61 -11.80 -1.07
CA ASN A 276 -9.90 -11.18 -2.37
C ASN A 276 -9.10 -11.78 -3.53
N ILE A 277 -7.78 -11.96 -3.36
CA ILE A 277 -6.88 -12.52 -4.39
C ILE A 277 -7.17 -14.01 -4.64
N THR A 278 -7.55 -14.76 -3.60
CA THR A 278 -7.86 -16.21 -3.70
C THR A 278 -9.00 -16.48 -4.70
N GLN A 279 -9.95 -15.56 -4.87
CA GLN A 279 -10.99 -15.66 -5.91
C GLN A 279 -10.39 -15.86 -7.31
N THR A 280 -9.30 -15.15 -7.63
CA THR A 280 -8.64 -15.27 -8.94
C THR A 280 -7.95 -16.63 -9.09
N LYS A 281 -7.39 -17.18 -8.00
CA LYS A 281 -6.71 -18.49 -8.01
C LYS A 281 -7.66 -19.67 -8.24
N VAL A 282 -8.99 -19.48 -8.13
CA VAL A 282 -10.02 -20.48 -8.48
C VAL A 282 -10.31 -20.51 -9.99
N LEU A 283 -10.05 -19.41 -10.72
CA LEU A 283 -10.40 -19.28 -12.14
C LEU A 283 -9.81 -20.39 -13.04
N PRO A 284 -8.56 -20.86 -12.87
CA PRO A 284 -8.02 -21.98 -13.65
C PRO A 284 -8.84 -23.27 -13.56
N GLU A 285 -9.43 -23.58 -12.40
CA GLU A 285 -10.30 -24.76 -12.26
C GLU A 285 -11.64 -24.54 -12.98
N ILE A 286 -12.24 -23.35 -12.85
CA ILE A 286 -13.47 -23.00 -13.58
C ILE A 286 -13.23 -23.08 -15.11
N PHE A 287 -12.08 -22.60 -15.60
CA PHE A 287 -11.73 -22.68 -17.01
C PHE A 287 -11.50 -24.12 -17.52
N LYS A 288 -11.20 -25.10 -16.64
CA LYS A 288 -11.17 -26.51 -17.05
C LYS A 288 -12.57 -27.03 -17.40
N GLU A 289 -13.60 -26.63 -16.66
CA GLU A 289 -15.00 -27.04 -16.85
C GLU A 289 -15.60 -26.56 -18.19
N ILE A 290 -15.17 -25.40 -18.71
CA ILE A 290 -15.72 -24.81 -19.94
C ILE A 290 -15.24 -25.58 -21.19
N GLU A 291 -16.15 -26.19 -21.96
CA GLU A 291 -15.79 -26.99 -23.15
C GLU A 291 -15.08 -26.17 -24.24
N ASN A 292 -15.60 -24.99 -24.59
CA ASN A 292 -15.05 -24.15 -25.64
C ASN A 292 -13.78 -23.38 -25.17
N LYS A 293 -12.61 -23.97 -25.40
CA LYS A 293 -11.30 -23.39 -25.04
C LYS A 293 -10.89 -22.14 -25.84
N THR A 294 -11.71 -21.65 -26.77
CA THR A 294 -11.54 -20.29 -27.33
C THR A 294 -12.17 -19.21 -26.45
N TYR A 295 -12.96 -19.59 -25.44
CA TYR A 295 -13.62 -18.74 -24.45
C TYR A 295 -14.46 -17.58 -25.01
N SER A 296 -14.81 -17.60 -26.30
CA SER A 296 -15.45 -16.47 -26.98
C SER A 296 -16.90 -16.20 -26.55
N ASN A 297 -17.52 -17.14 -25.82
CA ASN A 297 -18.83 -16.99 -25.19
C ASN A 297 -18.73 -16.83 -23.65
N THR A 298 -17.54 -16.59 -23.12
CA THR A 298 -17.26 -16.53 -21.67
C THR A 298 -16.90 -15.11 -21.24
N ALA A 299 -17.50 -14.65 -20.13
CA ALA A 299 -17.15 -13.39 -19.50
C ALA A 299 -16.72 -13.59 -18.03
N VAL A 300 -15.57 -13.01 -17.69
CA VAL A 300 -15.13 -12.76 -16.31
C VAL A 300 -15.52 -11.33 -15.97
N VAL A 301 -16.40 -11.18 -14.98
CA VAL A 301 -16.93 -9.89 -14.53
C VAL A 301 -16.35 -9.57 -13.17
N LEU A 302 -15.55 -8.50 -13.11
CA LEU A 302 -14.93 -8.03 -11.87
C LEU A 302 -15.82 -6.96 -11.24
N LEU A 303 -16.36 -7.23 -10.05
CA LEU A 303 -17.03 -6.22 -9.22
C LEU A 303 -16.01 -5.42 -8.36
N ASP A 304 -14.73 -5.78 -8.45
CA ASP A 304 -13.60 -5.02 -7.94
C ASP A 304 -12.45 -5.06 -8.97
N GLU A 305 -12.24 -3.96 -9.69
CA GLU A 305 -11.21 -3.82 -10.73
C GLU A 305 -9.79 -4.04 -10.21
N ASN A 306 -9.55 -3.88 -8.90
CA ASN A 306 -8.23 -4.16 -8.30
C ASN A 306 -7.86 -5.65 -8.36
N LEU A 307 -8.82 -6.54 -8.68
CA LEU A 307 -8.54 -7.95 -8.97
C LEU A 307 -7.99 -8.20 -10.38
N LEU A 308 -7.96 -7.20 -11.27
CA LEU A 308 -7.52 -7.41 -12.65
C LEU A 308 -6.08 -7.96 -12.75
N PRO A 309 -5.05 -7.42 -12.08
CA PRO A 309 -3.69 -7.97 -12.16
C PRO A 309 -3.61 -9.44 -11.72
N ALA A 310 -4.24 -9.77 -10.59
CA ALA A 310 -4.29 -11.13 -10.05
C ALA A 310 -5.11 -12.09 -10.96
N SER A 311 -6.07 -11.55 -11.70
CA SER A 311 -6.84 -12.30 -12.70
C SER A 311 -6.03 -12.55 -13.98
N LEU A 312 -5.18 -11.61 -14.41
CA LEU A 312 -4.33 -11.78 -15.59
C LEU A 312 -3.19 -12.79 -15.34
N ASP A 313 -2.58 -12.76 -14.15
CA ASP A 313 -1.55 -13.70 -13.69
C ASP A 313 -1.99 -15.18 -13.85
N VAL A 314 -3.22 -15.51 -13.47
CA VAL A 314 -3.79 -16.87 -13.61
C VAL A 314 -4.28 -17.20 -15.03
N MET A 315 -4.39 -16.20 -15.92
CA MET A 315 -4.90 -16.35 -17.28
C MET A 315 -3.82 -16.48 -18.36
N HIS A 316 -2.55 -16.66 -17.98
CA HIS A 316 -1.42 -16.83 -18.92
C HIS A 316 -1.63 -17.96 -19.97
N GLY A 317 -2.49 -18.95 -19.71
CA GLY A 317 -2.87 -20.00 -20.66
C GLY A 317 -3.98 -19.63 -21.66
N VAL A 318 -4.58 -18.45 -21.55
CA VAL A 318 -5.67 -17.98 -22.42
C VAL A 318 -5.10 -17.25 -23.64
N GLN A 319 -5.29 -17.84 -24.83
CA GLN A 319 -4.66 -17.34 -26.07
C GLN A 319 -5.16 -15.96 -26.53
N ASN A 320 -6.45 -15.69 -26.38
CA ASN A 320 -7.10 -14.45 -26.83
C ASN A 320 -7.93 -13.92 -25.68
N LEU A 321 -7.68 -12.67 -25.30
CA LEU A 321 -8.19 -12.05 -24.09
C LEU A 321 -8.51 -10.58 -24.40
N ASN A 322 -9.73 -10.15 -24.08
CA ASN A 322 -10.22 -8.81 -24.37
C ASN A 322 -10.68 -8.14 -23.08
N ILE A 323 -9.84 -7.24 -22.57
CA ILE A 323 -10.11 -6.42 -21.38
C ILE A 323 -10.78 -5.14 -21.84
N THR A 324 -11.89 -4.75 -21.20
CA THR A 324 -12.60 -3.50 -21.54
C THR A 324 -12.77 -2.52 -20.39
N MET A 325 -12.25 -2.86 -19.22
CA MET A 325 -11.89 -1.86 -18.20
C MET A 325 -10.48 -1.38 -18.52
N GLY A 326 -10.23 -0.08 -18.41
CA GLY A 326 -8.84 0.42 -18.40
C GLY A 326 -8.14 0.05 -17.09
N PHE A 327 -6.81 0.07 -17.07
CA PHE A 327 -6.04 -0.09 -15.85
C PHE A 327 -5.92 1.26 -15.11
N PRO A 328 -6.40 1.40 -13.85
CA PRO A 328 -6.37 2.67 -13.14
C PRO A 328 -4.94 3.21 -12.93
N LEU A 329 -4.63 4.41 -13.42
CA LEU A 329 -3.28 4.99 -13.36
C LEU A 329 -2.74 5.14 -11.93
N LYS A 330 -3.64 5.35 -10.97
CA LYS A 330 -3.34 5.41 -9.52
C LYS A 330 -2.68 4.15 -8.94
N ASN A 331 -2.79 3.01 -9.62
CA ASN A 331 -2.28 1.69 -9.17
C ASN A 331 -0.89 1.37 -9.74
N LEU A 332 -0.31 2.23 -10.59
CA LEU A 332 1.03 2.03 -11.18
C LEU A 332 2.14 2.61 -10.29
N SER A 333 3.35 2.05 -10.35
CA SER A 333 4.54 2.43 -9.55
C SER A 333 4.81 3.94 -9.56
N PHE A 334 4.79 4.56 -10.74
CA PHE A 334 5.02 6.00 -10.89
C PHE A 334 4.02 6.86 -10.09
N SER A 335 2.78 6.40 -9.87
CA SER A 335 1.83 7.10 -8.99
C SER A 335 2.32 7.16 -7.54
N ASN A 336 2.99 6.11 -7.06
CA ASN A 336 3.57 6.08 -5.73
C ASN A 336 4.79 7.01 -5.65
N ALA A 337 5.66 7.00 -6.66
CA ALA A 337 6.79 7.94 -6.74
C ALA A 337 6.33 9.40 -6.69
N VAL A 338 5.29 9.76 -7.46
CA VAL A 338 4.69 11.11 -7.46
C VAL A 338 4.08 11.47 -6.09
N LYS A 339 3.40 10.54 -5.41
CA LYS A 339 2.90 10.77 -4.04
C LYS A 339 4.05 11.02 -3.05
N GLN A 340 5.13 10.25 -3.12
CA GLN A 340 6.30 10.45 -2.25
C GLN A 340 7.01 11.79 -2.53
N LEU A 341 7.10 12.19 -3.81
CA LEU A 341 7.59 13.51 -4.22
C LEU A 341 6.76 14.66 -3.59
N PHE A 342 5.43 14.61 -3.65
CA PHE A 342 4.57 15.59 -2.98
C PHE A 342 4.68 15.55 -1.45
N TYR A 343 4.81 14.36 -0.86
CA TYR A 343 5.06 14.20 0.56
C TYR A 343 6.38 14.87 0.99
N LEU A 344 7.46 14.65 0.24
CA LEU A 344 8.76 15.29 0.46
C LEU A 344 8.65 16.83 0.38
N GLN A 345 7.99 17.39 -0.64
CA GLN A 345 7.79 18.85 -0.74
C GLN A 345 7.05 19.41 0.48
N LYS A 346 5.97 18.76 0.94
CA LYS A 346 5.23 19.16 2.16
C LYS A 346 6.09 19.08 3.42
N GLN A 347 7.05 18.14 3.51
CA GLN A 347 7.99 18.10 4.63
C GLN A 347 9.04 19.22 4.55
N LEU A 348 9.53 19.56 3.35
CA LEU A 348 10.44 20.69 3.12
C LEU A 348 9.79 22.07 3.31
N GLU A 349 8.45 22.15 3.23
CA GLU A 349 7.69 23.31 3.68
C GLU A 349 7.74 23.49 5.20
N LYS A 350 7.59 22.39 5.96
CA LYS A 350 7.59 22.37 7.43
C LYS A 350 8.98 22.48 8.04
N ASN A 351 9.98 21.80 7.47
CA ASN A 351 11.34 21.69 8.00
C ASN A 351 12.38 22.03 6.93
N LYS A 352 13.20 23.05 7.18
CA LYS A 352 14.02 23.70 6.12
C LYS A 352 15.46 23.20 6.00
N SER A 353 15.92 22.31 6.89
CA SER A 353 17.36 22.05 7.09
C SER A 353 17.86 20.64 6.76
N SER A 354 17.00 19.63 6.78
CA SER A 354 17.40 18.22 6.61
C SER A 354 16.30 17.37 5.95
N TYR A 355 16.74 16.26 5.35
CA TYR A 355 15.93 15.25 4.67
C TYR A 355 15.99 13.96 5.49
N TYR A 356 14.86 13.33 5.79
CA TYR A 356 14.84 12.01 6.43
C TYR A 356 15.07 10.95 5.35
N TYR A 357 15.94 9.96 5.59
CA TYR A 357 16.34 9.01 4.54
C TYR A 357 15.14 8.23 3.96
N ARG A 358 14.16 7.85 4.79
CA ARG A 358 12.92 7.17 4.33
C ARG A 358 12.01 8.04 3.46
N ASP A 359 12.14 9.36 3.50
CA ASP A 359 11.39 10.26 2.62
C ASP A 359 12.07 10.37 1.24
N VAL A 360 13.32 9.94 1.10
CA VAL A 360 14.13 10.05 -0.12
C VAL A 360 14.31 8.69 -0.81
N PHE A 361 14.60 7.62 -0.06
CA PHE A 361 14.91 6.29 -0.62
C PHE A 361 13.82 5.74 -1.57
N PRO A 362 12.52 5.77 -1.21
CA PRO A 362 11.45 5.28 -2.10
C PRO A 362 11.36 6.05 -3.42
N ILE A 363 11.71 7.34 -3.42
CA ILE A 363 11.72 8.17 -4.64
C ILE A 363 12.86 7.74 -5.57
N LEU A 364 14.03 7.38 -5.03
CA LEU A 364 15.17 6.88 -5.81
C LEU A 364 14.97 5.44 -6.31
N GLU A 365 14.09 4.68 -5.66
CA GLU A 365 13.74 3.31 -6.05
C GLU A 365 12.70 3.29 -7.18
N GLU A 366 11.59 4.01 -7.00
CA GLU A 366 10.40 3.95 -7.86
C GLU A 366 10.43 4.88 -9.09
N LEU A 367 11.29 5.91 -9.11
CA LEU A 367 11.43 6.75 -10.31
C LEU A 367 12.21 6.01 -11.42
N PRO A 368 11.77 6.10 -12.69
CA PRO A 368 12.56 5.70 -13.85
C PRO A 368 13.89 6.47 -13.86
N LYS A 369 14.99 5.74 -14.09
CA LYS A 369 16.37 6.21 -13.93
C LYS A 369 17.27 5.63 -15.03
N SER A 370 18.31 6.37 -15.41
CA SER A 370 19.35 5.85 -16.31
C SER A 370 20.35 4.96 -15.56
N VAL A 371 21.25 4.30 -16.29
CA VAL A 371 22.35 3.52 -15.71
C VAL A 371 23.31 4.41 -14.90
N GLU A 372 23.52 5.65 -15.33
CA GLU A 372 24.32 6.64 -14.62
C GLU A 372 23.64 7.08 -13.31
N ASP A 373 22.33 7.38 -13.36
CA ASP A 373 21.56 7.72 -12.16
C ASP A 373 21.55 6.56 -11.15
N GLU A 374 21.42 5.32 -11.61
CA GLU A 374 21.47 4.13 -10.75
C GLU A 374 22.83 3.98 -10.01
N LEU A 375 23.94 4.26 -10.69
CA LEU A 375 25.26 4.27 -10.05
C LEU A 375 25.38 5.35 -8.97
N ILE A 376 24.85 6.56 -9.23
CA ILE A 376 24.82 7.66 -8.26
C ILE A 376 23.97 7.28 -7.03
N ILE A 377 22.78 6.71 -7.26
CA ILE A 377 21.86 6.26 -6.20
C ILE A 377 22.48 5.18 -5.33
N ASN A 378 23.12 4.18 -5.93
CA ASN A 378 23.75 3.09 -5.19
C ASN A 378 24.95 3.57 -4.35
N GLN A 379 25.77 4.49 -4.88
CA GLN A 379 26.84 5.13 -4.11
C GLN A 379 26.30 6.01 -2.95
N PHE A 380 25.19 6.72 -3.19
CA PHE A 380 24.50 7.49 -2.16
C PHE A 380 24.01 6.58 -1.04
N LYS A 381 23.20 5.56 -1.35
CA LYS A 381 22.67 4.59 -0.37
C LYS A 381 23.78 3.98 0.49
N ALA A 382 24.81 3.42 -0.15
CA ALA A 382 25.95 2.82 0.55
C ALA A 382 26.64 3.81 1.51
N LYS A 383 26.80 5.09 1.14
CA LYS A 383 27.41 6.11 2.02
C LYS A 383 26.48 6.60 3.13
N ILE A 384 25.16 6.50 2.97
CA ILE A 384 24.17 6.75 4.02
C ILE A 384 24.14 5.57 5.03
N GLU A 385 24.17 4.34 4.54
CA GLU A 385 24.19 3.10 5.34
C GLU A 385 25.50 2.96 6.12
N GLU A 386 26.67 3.06 5.48
CA GLU A 386 28.02 2.93 6.09
C GLU A 386 28.30 3.94 7.22
N ARG A 387 27.50 5.01 7.30
CA ARG A 387 27.61 6.11 8.28
C ARG A 387 26.35 6.30 9.13
N ASN A 388 25.39 5.37 9.03
CA ASN A 388 24.11 5.40 9.74
C ASN A 388 23.40 6.78 9.72
N ILE A 389 23.23 7.36 8.54
CA ILE A 389 22.76 8.76 8.37
C ILE A 389 21.23 8.81 8.30
N VAL A 390 20.59 8.96 9.46
CA VAL A 390 19.13 9.11 9.58
C VAL A 390 18.62 10.42 8.94
N TYR A 391 19.32 11.53 9.14
CA TYR A 391 18.95 12.85 8.62
C TYR A 391 20.06 13.43 7.75
N ILE A 392 19.80 13.52 6.44
CA ILE A 392 20.74 14.03 5.44
C ILE A 392 20.66 15.55 5.40
N SER A 393 21.78 16.24 5.59
CA SER A 393 21.83 17.71 5.44
C SER A 393 21.70 18.11 3.97
N ARG A 394 21.14 19.30 3.66
CA ARG A 394 21.07 19.80 2.28
C ARG A 394 22.44 19.83 1.56
N LYS A 395 23.53 20.09 2.30
CA LYS A 395 24.89 20.08 1.76
C LYS A 395 25.31 18.67 1.35
N LEU A 396 25.05 17.67 2.18
CA LEU A 396 25.38 16.27 1.88
C LEU A 396 24.51 15.71 0.74
N LEU A 397 23.22 16.08 0.68
CA LEU A 397 22.36 15.72 -0.43
C LEU A 397 22.88 16.30 -1.76
N GLN A 398 23.31 17.56 -1.76
CA GLN A 398 23.93 18.22 -2.92
C GLN A 398 25.28 17.59 -3.33
N GLU A 399 26.08 17.15 -2.35
CA GLU A 399 27.37 16.49 -2.59
C GLU A 399 27.21 15.12 -3.27
N LEU A 400 26.13 14.39 -2.97
CA LEU A 400 25.96 12.99 -3.37
C LEU A 400 24.95 12.77 -4.50
N LEU A 401 23.88 13.56 -4.55
CA LEU A 401 22.84 13.47 -5.58
C LEU A 401 22.83 14.68 -6.52
N GLY A 402 23.80 15.60 -6.41
CA GLY A 402 23.82 16.84 -7.19
C GLY A 402 23.97 16.65 -8.71
N GLU A 403 24.46 15.49 -9.15
CA GLU A 403 24.58 15.11 -10.57
C GLU A 403 23.43 14.23 -11.07
N LEU A 404 22.49 13.83 -10.19
CA LEU A 404 21.31 13.03 -10.53
C LEU A 404 20.38 13.82 -11.46
N SER A 405 19.92 13.20 -12.55
CA SER A 405 19.17 13.88 -13.63
C SER A 405 17.94 14.65 -13.13
N TYR A 406 17.24 14.10 -12.12
CA TYR A 406 16.04 14.65 -11.51
C TYR A 406 16.24 15.23 -10.11
N TYR A 407 17.47 15.61 -9.76
CA TYR A 407 17.81 16.20 -8.45
C TYR A 407 16.96 17.44 -8.09
N ASN A 408 16.52 18.21 -9.09
CA ASN A 408 15.62 19.36 -8.91
C ASN A 408 14.28 18.97 -8.26
N LEU A 409 13.74 17.77 -8.51
CA LEU A 409 12.49 17.29 -7.90
C LEU A 409 12.60 17.02 -6.39
N LEU A 410 13.82 16.71 -5.93
CA LEU A 410 14.13 16.48 -4.52
C LEU A 410 14.32 17.80 -3.76
N GLN A 411 14.68 18.89 -4.43
CA GLN A 411 14.83 20.19 -3.79
C GLN A 411 13.50 20.85 -3.48
N LYS A 412 13.45 21.65 -2.41
CA LYS A 412 12.28 22.50 -2.15
C LYS A 412 12.03 23.43 -3.34
N ALA A 413 10.85 23.33 -3.94
CA ALA A 413 10.44 24.20 -5.02
C ALA A 413 10.14 25.64 -4.56
N ASP A 414 10.41 26.62 -5.43
CA ASP A 414 10.09 28.03 -5.18
C ASP A 414 8.59 28.34 -5.31
N SER A 415 7.86 27.58 -6.14
CA SER A 415 6.40 27.65 -6.27
C SER A 415 5.81 26.37 -6.84
N THR A 416 4.51 26.17 -6.67
CA THR A 416 3.75 25.06 -7.28
C THR A 416 3.83 25.05 -8.80
N ALA A 417 3.87 26.21 -9.46
CA ALA A 417 4.03 26.31 -10.92
C ALA A 417 5.41 25.82 -11.39
N VAL A 418 6.49 26.23 -10.71
CA VAL A 418 7.87 25.79 -11.01
C VAL A 418 8.03 24.29 -10.76
N TYR A 419 7.37 23.76 -9.73
CA TYR A 419 7.39 22.33 -9.46
C TYR A 419 6.65 21.51 -10.52
N LEU A 420 5.48 21.98 -10.96
CA LEU A 420 4.71 21.34 -12.01
C LEU A 420 5.48 21.33 -13.35
N ASP A 421 6.21 22.40 -13.66
CA ASP A 421 7.13 22.42 -14.81
C ASP A 421 8.30 21.44 -14.65
N SER A 422 8.87 21.34 -13.46
CA SER A 422 9.94 20.37 -13.17
C SER A 422 9.46 18.92 -13.34
N LEU A 423 8.23 18.60 -12.91
CA LEU A 423 7.60 17.29 -13.12
C LEU A 423 7.33 17.00 -14.61
N ILE A 424 6.85 18.00 -15.37
CA ILE A 424 6.62 17.88 -16.81
C ILE A 424 7.94 17.64 -17.56
N ASP A 425 8.98 18.39 -17.24
CA ASP A 425 10.28 18.27 -17.92
C ASP A 425 11.01 16.97 -17.55
N PHE A 426 10.87 16.49 -16.31
CA PHE A 426 11.30 15.14 -15.94
C PHE A 426 10.60 14.06 -16.78
N CYS A 427 9.27 14.11 -16.91
CA CYS A 427 8.53 13.13 -17.71
C CYS A 427 8.96 13.15 -19.19
N LYS A 428 9.29 14.33 -19.75
CA LYS A 428 9.85 14.43 -21.11
C LYS A 428 11.23 13.80 -21.22
N GLN A 429 12.10 13.97 -20.22
CA GLN A 429 13.46 13.41 -20.23
C GLN A 429 13.44 11.88 -20.13
N VAL A 430 12.62 11.34 -19.23
CA VAL A 430 12.44 9.89 -19.03
C VAL A 430 12.02 9.16 -20.30
N LYS A 431 11.20 9.79 -21.16
CA LYS A 431 10.78 9.22 -22.46
C LYS A 431 11.91 9.02 -23.48
N TRP A 432 13.10 9.55 -23.24
CA TRP A 432 14.29 9.30 -24.06
C TRP A 432 15.21 8.21 -23.49
N LEU A 433 14.86 7.64 -22.33
CA LEU A 433 15.55 6.49 -21.74
C LEU A 433 15.03 5.19 -22.36
N GLU A 434 15.82 4.12 -22.26
CA GLU A 434 15.44 2.77 -22.67
C GLU A 434 14.61 2.11 -21.56
N ILE A 435 13.32 2.49 -21.49
CA ILE A 435 12.31 1.97 -20.56
C ILE A 435 11.31 1.06 -21.28
N ASP A 436 10.59 0.22 -20.53
CA ASP A 436 9.53 -0.62 -21.12
C ASP A 436 8.29 0.20 -21.53
N ASP A 437 7.50 -0.36 -22.45
CA ASP A 437 6.32 0.29 -23.03
C ASP A 437 5.27 0.70 -21.97
N ILE A 438 5.13 -0.07 -20.88
CA ILE A 438 4.15 0.22 -19.81
C ILE A 438 4.63 1.41 -18.99
N GLN A 439 5.93 1.47 -18.66
CA GLN A 439 6.53 2.66 -18.03
C GLN A 439 6.45 3.89 -18.95
N TYR A 440 6.69 3.73 -20.25
CA TYR A 440 6.58 4.82 -21.22
C TYR A 440 5.17 5.40 -21.28
N GLU A 441 4.13 4.56 -21.40
CA GLU A 441 2.74 5.01 -21.43
C GLU A 441 2.32 5.62 -20.09
N ASN A 442 2.68 5.00 -18.97
CA ASN A 442 2.43 5.53 -17.63
C ASN A 442 3.01 6.96 -17.46
N VAL A 443 4.29 7.17 -17.76
CA VAL A 443 4.93 8.49 -17.73
C VAL A 443 4.28 9.45 -18.75
N SER A 444 3.78 8.94 -19.88
CA SER A 444 3.07 9.74 -20.88
C SER A 444 1.72 10.26 -20.41
N HIS A 445 0.91 9.43 -19.76
CA HIS A 445 -0.34 9.85 -19.15
C HIS A 445 -0.11 10.90 -18.05
N PHE A 446 0.89 10.71 -17.18
CA PHE A 446 1.23 11.69 -16.15
C PHE A 446 1.75 13.03 -16.73
N GLU A 447 2.61 13.02 -17.76
CA GLU A 447 3.02 14.26 -18.45
C GLU A 447 1.81 15.04 -18.98
N ASN A 448 0.86 14.32 -19.59
CA ASN A 448 -0.36 14.92 -20.10
C ASN A 448 -1.24 15.49 -18.97
N SER A 449 -1.43 14.74 -17.87
CA SER A 449 -2.18 15.19 -16.70
C SER A 449 -1.57 16.44 -16.06
N PHE A 450 -0.24 16.49 -15.88
CA PHE A 450 0.44 17.67 -15.37
C PHE A 450 0.28 18.88 -16.30
N ARG A 451 0.38 18.68 -17.62
CA ARG A 451 0.16 19.74 -18.63
C ARG A 451 -1.30 20.24 -18.63
N ILE A 452 -2.28 19.34 -18.51
CA ILE A 452 -3.71 19.68 -18.40
C ILE A 452 -3.93 20.55 -17.15
N ILE A 453 -3.44 20.11 -16.00
CA ILE A 453 -3.56 20.87 -14.74
C ILE A 453 -2.87 22.23 -14.85
N LYS A 454 -1.66 22.32 -15.43
CA LYS A 454 -0.97 23.59 -15.65
C LYS A 454 -1.80 24.56 -16.48
N ASN A 455 -2.34 24.07 -17.61
CA ASN A 455 -3.16 24.88 -18.51
C ASN A 455 -4.45 25.33 -17.83
N GLN A 456 -5.10 24.48 -17.04
CA GLN A 456 -6.31 24.80 -16.28
C GLN A 456 -6.06 25.80 -15.15
N LEU A 457 -4.89 25.77 -14.49
CA LEU A 457 -4.53 26.72 -13.44
C LEU A 457 -4.15 28.11 -13.96
N SER A 458 -3.51 28.18 -15.13
CA SER A 458 -2.99 29.42 -15.74
C SER A 458 -3.95 30.62 -15.87
N PRO A 459 -5.29 30.49 -16.01
CA PRO A 459 -6.20 31.63 -16.10
C PRO A 459 -6.57 32.27 -14.75
N TYR A 460 -6.07 31.74 -13.62
CA TYR A 460 -6.54 32.10 -12.28
C TYR A 460 -5.41 32.63 -11.38
N ASP A 461 -5.65 33.79 -10.77
CA ASP A 461 -4.66 34.53 -9.94
C ASP A 461 -4.70 34.16 -8.43
N PHE A 462 -5.31 33.04 -8.04
CA PHE A 462 -5.34 32.60 -6.63
C PHE A 462 -4.21 31.62 -6.29
N GLU A 463 -3.68 31.74 -5.07
CA GLU A 463 -2.55 30.93 -4.59
C GLU A 463 -2.92 29.44 -4.46
N ILE A 464 -2.07 28.57 -4.99
CA ILE A 464 -2.18 27.11 -4.92
C ILE A 464 -1.04 26.59 -4.04
N THR A 465 -1.38 25.94 -2.92
CA THR A 465 -0.41 25.27 -2.03
C THR A 465 0.00 23.91 -2.59
N MET A 466 1.12 23.34 -2.12
CA MET A 466 1.54 21.98 -2.51
C MET A 466 0.50 20.91 -2.18
N GLU A 467 -0.14 21.01 -1.01
CA GLU A 467 -1.27 20.14 -0.63
C GLU A 467 -2.44 20.26 -1.61
N THR A 468 -2.77 21.47 -2.05
CA THR A 468 -3.85 21.68 -3.03
C THR A 468 -3.48 21.12 -4.41
N LEU A 469 -2.25 21.31 -4.86
CA LEU A 469 -1.76 20.76 -6.13
C LEU A 469 -1.77 19.23 -6.13
N GLU A 470 -1.33 18.61 -5.04
CA GLU A 470 -1.39 17.16 -4.82
C GLU A 470 -2.84 16.63 -4.87
N ILE A 471 -3.79 17.33 -4.26
CA ILE A 471 -5.22 16.97 -4.33
C ILE A 471 -5.73 17.01 -5.78
N LEU A 472 -5.40 18.05 -6.54
CA LEU A 472 -5.81 18.18 -7.95
C LEU A 472 -5.20 17.06 -8.82
N ILE A 473 -3.90 16.78 -8.65
CA ILE A 473 -3.20 15.71 -9.38
C ILE A 473 -3.80 14.34 -9.03
N ASN A 474 -3.95 14.03 -7.74
CA ASN A 474 -4.55 12.77 -7.32
C ASN A 474 -6.00 12.64 -7.84
N GLN A 475 -6.79 13.70 -7.83
CA GLN A 475 -8.14 13.67 -8.38
C GLN A 475 -8.16 13.33 -9.87
N HIS A 476 -7.29 13.97 -10.68
CA HIS A 476 -7.21 13.70 -12.11
C HIS A 476 -6.73 12.27 -12.37
N ILE A 477 -5.61 11.87 -11.76
CA ILE A 477 -5.02 10.52 -11.91
C ILE A 477 -5.96 9.41 -11.41
N ASN A 478 -6.80 9.65 -10.41
CA ASN A 478 -7.79 8.69 -9.94
C ASN A 478 -8.96 8.48 -10.92
N SER A 479 -9.19 9.41 -11.85
CA SER A 479 -10.22 9.31 -12.89
C SER A 479 -9.69 8.81 -14.24
N GLU A 480 -8.37 8.68 -14.40
CA GLU A 480 -7.71 8.26 -15.64
C GLU A 480 -7.33 6.77 -15.58
N SER A 481 -7.37 6.10 -16.74
CA SER A 481 -6.96 4.71 -16.89
C SER A 481 -6.19 4.49 -18.20
N ILE A 482 -5.30 3.51 -18.23
CA ILE A 482 -4.65 3.03 -19.46
C ILE A 482 -5.57 2.02 -20.13
N ASP A 483 -6.02 2.30 -21.35
CA ASP A 483 -6.84 1.37 -22.12
C ASP A 483 -6.03 0.18 -22.63
N PHE A 484 -6.58 -1.03 -22.52
CA PHE A 484 -5.97 -2.22 -23.11
C PHE A 484 -6.36 -2.37 -24.59
N GLN A 485 -5.38 -2.71 -25.43
CA GLN A 485 -5.65 -3.10 -26.81
C GLN A 485 -6.14 -4.57 -26.85
N GLY A 486 -7.40 -4.78 -27.24
CA GLY A 486 -8.01 -6.10 -27.35
C GLY A 486 -8.81 -6.29 -28.64
N GLU A 487 -9.19 -7.55 -28.94
CA GLU A 487 -10.12 -7.89 -30.03
C GLU A 487 -11.56 -8.06 -29.47
N PRO A 488 -12.49 -7.10 -29.62
CA PRO A 488 -13.80 -7.17 -28.95
C PRO A 488 -14.72 -8.30 -29.38
N LEU A 489 -14.38 -9.01 -30.47
CA LEU A 489 -15.19 -10.04 -31.11
C LEU A 489 -14.67 -11.48 -30.89
N ARG A 490 -13.56 -11.65 -30.17
CA ARG A 490 -12.85 -12.93 -29.98
C ARG A 490 -12.29 -13.05 -28.57
N GLY A 491 -12.12 -14.30 -28.11
CA GLY A 491 -11.44 -14.60 -26.86
C GLY A 491 -12.25 -14.33 -25.60
N LEU A 492 -11.63 -14.64 -24.46
CA LEU A 492 -12.19 -14.42 -23.13
C LEU A 492 -12.42 -12.94 -22.88
N GLN A 493 -13.61 -12.58 -22.40
CA GLN A 493 -13.94 -11.18 -22.10
C GLN A 493 -13.71 -10.88 -20.62
N ILE A 494 -12.97 -9.81 -20.29
CA ILE A 494 -12.80 -9.31 -18.92
C ILE A 494 -13.37 -7.89 -18.82
N MET A 495 -14.32 -7.68 -17.92
CA MET A 495 -15.07 -6.42 -17.83
C MET A 495 -15.68 -6.19 -16.45
N GLY A 496 -16.19 -5.00 -16.18
CA GLY A 496 -17.07 -4.75 -15.03
C GLY A 496 -18.52 -5.07 -15.38
N LEU A 497 -19.42 -4.93 -14.41
CA LEU A 497 -20.83 -5.31 -14.62
C LEU A 497 -21.55 -4.37 -15.61
N LEU A 498 -21.20 -3.09 -15.66
CA LEU A 498 -21.89 -2.09 -16.50
C LEU A 498 -21.48 -2.18 -17.97
N GLU A 499 -20.27 -2.65 -18.29
CA GLU A 499 -19.80 -2.89 -19.65
C GLU A 499 -20.49 -4.11 -20.31
N THR A 500 -21.17 -4.95 -19.52
CA THR A 500 -21.94 -6.10 -20.02
C THR A 500 -23.25 -5.71 -20.70
N ARG A 501 -23.68 -4.44 -20.63
CA ARG A 501 -24.98 -3.96 -21.15
C ARG A 501 -25.18 -4.36 -22.61
N LEU A 502 -26.37 -4.90 -22.93
CA LEU A 502 -26.76 -5.46 -24.23
C LEU A 502 -25.97 -6.69 -24.71
N LEU A 503 -24.98 -7.17 -23.96
CA LEU A 503 -24.22 -8.38 -24.28
C LEU A 503 -24.81 -9.60 -23.55
N ASN A 504 -24.63 -10.78 -24.14
CA ASN A 504 -25.02 -12.06 -23.58
C ASN A 504 -23.83 -13.02 -23.66
N PHE A 505 -23.66 -13.86 -22.63
CA PHE A 505 -22.60 -14.85 -22.53
C PHE A 505 -23.18 -16.18 -22.08
N GLU A 506 -22.59 -17.27 -22.54
CA GLU A 506 -23.00 -18.65 -22.20
C GLU A 506 -22.46 -19.06 -20.83
N ASN A 507 -21.24 -18.61 -20.53
CA ASN A 507 -20.55 -18.83 -19.27
C ASN A 507 -20.25 -17.47 -18.62
N VAL A 508 -20.73 -17.24 -17.40
CA VAL A 508 -20.52 -15.99 -16.66
C VAL A 508 -19.85 -16.29 -15.32
N ILE A 509 -18.73 -15.62 -15.05
CA ILE A 509 -17.96 -15.77 -13.83
C ILE A 509 -17.89 -14.39 -13.17
N LEU A 510 -18.60 -14.19 -12.06
CA LEU A 510 -18.56 -12.93 -11.30
C LEU A 510 -17.64 -13.06 -10.08
N LEU A 511 -16.71 -12.13 -9.93
CA LEU A 511 -15.82 -12.02 -8.76
C LEU A 511 -16.23 -10.85 -7.88
N SER A 512 -16.02 -11.01 -6.56
CA SER A 512 -16.39 -10.08 -5.50
C SER A 512 -17.90 -9.83 -5.43
N VAL A 513 -18.69 -10.92 -5.52
CA VAL A 513 -20.16 -10.93 -5.35
C VAL A 513 -20.52 -10.82 -3.85
N ASN A 514 -19.95 -9.79 -3.21
CA ASN A 514 -20.09 -9.47 -1.80
C ASN A 514 -21.10 -8.33 -1.59
N GLU A 515 -21.73 -8.32 -0.43
CA GLU A 515 -22.54 -7.18 0.02
C GLU A 515 -21.65 -5.92 0.16
N GLY A 516 -22.14 -4.75 -0.29
CA GLY A 516 -21.33 -3.52 -0.38
C GLY A 516 -20.42 -3.44 -1.62
N LYS A 517 -20.32 -4.50 -2.42
CA LYS A 517 -19.78 -4.47 -3.79
C LYS A 517 -20.89 -4.59 -4.83
N LEU A 518 -21.80 -5.54 -4.63
CA LEU A 518 -23.00 -5.70 -5.45
C LEU A 518 -24.19 -6.09 -4.55
N PRO A 519 -25.14 -5.16 -4.28
CA PRO A 519 -25.09 -3.74 -4.58
C PRO A 519 -24.06 -2.99 -3.70
N LEU A 520 -23.79 -1.72 -4.03
CA LEU A 520 -22.91 -0.85 -3.23
C LEU A 520 -23.56 -0.42 -1.90
N GLY A 521 -24.90 -0.45 -1.80
CA GLY A 521 -25.64 -0.06 -0.61
C GLY A 521 -25.64 1.46 -0.34
N ASN A 522 -25.82 1.84 0.92
CA ASN A 522 -26.06 3.23 1.35
C ASN A 522 -24.77 4.09 1.43
N SER A 523 -23.89 4.00 0.44
CA SER A 523 -22.58 4.70 0.41
C SER A 523 -22.64 6.07 -0.30
N GLN A 524 -23.79 6.76 -0.28
CA GLN A 524 -23.95 8.04 -0.99
C GLN A 524 -23.32 9.20 -0.19
N ASN A 525 -22.19 9.72 -0.68
CA ASN A 525 -21.68 11.02 -0.28
C ASN A 525 -22.59 12.13 -0.87
N THR A 526 -23.37 12.79 -0.01
CA THR A 526 -24.35 13.84 -0.31
C THR A 526 -24.60 14.70 0.93
N TYR A 527 -24.89 15.99 0.73
CA TYR A 527 -25.36 16.91 1.78
C TYR A 527 -26.89 16.95 1.91
N ILE A 528 -27.64 16.24 1.06
CA ILE A 528 -29.10 16.20 1.10
C ILE A 528 -29.54 14.92 1.84
N PRO A 529 -30.15 15.01 3.04
CA PRO A 529 -30.75 13.87 3.74
C PRO A 529 -31.66 12.99 2.88
N PHE A 530 -31.63 11.68 3.14
CA PHE A 530 -32.40 10.66 2.41
C PHE A 530 -33.90 11.01 2.29
N ASP A 531 -34.53 11.45 3.38
CA ASP A 531 -35.96 11.78 3.38
C ASP A 531 -36.31 12.98 2.48
N ILE A 532 -35.39 13.95 2.35
CA ILE A 532 -35.54 15.11 1.46
C ILE A 532 -35.34 14.69 0.01
N ARG A 533 -34.31 13.86 -0.26
CA ARG A 533 -34.10 13.29 -1.60
C ARG A 533 -35.34 12.51 -2.04
N LYS A 534 -35.93 11.72 -1.14
CA LYS A 534 -37.20 11.01 -1.37
C LYS A 534 -38.42 11.94 -1.50
N PHE A 535 -38.49 13.06 -0.79
CA PHE A 535 -39.60 14.02 -0.87
C PHE A 535 -39.62 14.80 -2.20
N PHE A 536 -38.46 15.06 -2.78
CA PHE A 536 -38.31 15.75 -4.08
C PHE A 536 -38.04 14.79 -5.26
N ASP A 537 -38.32 13.49 -5.11
CA ASP A 537 -38.11 12.44 -6.11
C ASP A 537 -36.66 12.38 -6.69
N LEU A 538 -35.67 12.80 -5.88
CA LEU A 538 -34.24 12.71 -6.21
C LEU A 538 -33.69 11.30 -6.01
N HIS A 539 -32.83 10.87 -6.94
CA HIS A 539 -32.36 9.50 -7.11
C HIS A 539 -31.52 8.94 -5.94
N THR A 540 -32.10 8.08 -5.10
CA THR A 540 -31.47 7.52 -3.88
C THR A 540 -30.62 6.27 -4.14
N PHE A 541 -30.02 5.71 -3.09
CA PHE A 541 -29.32 4.43 -3.21
C PHE A 541 -30.27 3.27 -3.54
N LEU A 542 -31.57 3.39 -3.26
CA LEU A 542 -32.57 2.36 -3.62
C LEU A 542 -32.78 2.26 -5.14
N GLU A 543 -32.69 3.40 -5.85
CA GLU A 543 -32.71 3.44 -7.31
C GLU A 543 -31.43 2.83 -7.90
N ASN A 544 -30.26 3.12 -7.32
CA ASN A 544 -29.00 2.43 -7.65
C ASN A 544 -29.11 0.92 -7.46
N ASP A 545 -29.51 0.45 -6.28
CA ASP A 545 -29.66 -0.99 -5.96
C ASP A 545 -30.57 -1.67 -6.99
N SER A 546 -31.67 -1.02 -7.39
CA SER A 546 -32.60 -1.50 -8.44
C SER A 546 -31.94 -1.59 -9.83
N ILE A 547 -31.09 -0.62 -10.21
CA ILE A 547 -30.34 -0.62 -11.49
C ILE A 547 -29.31 -1.74 -11.50
N TYR A 548 -28.57 -1.93 -10.41
CA TYR A 548 -27.56 -2.98 -10.27
C TYR A 548 -28.19 -4.38 -10.25
N ALA A 549 -29.33 -4.55 -9.56
CA ALA A 549 -30.11 -5.78 -9.59
C ALA A 549 -30.54 -6.13 -11.02
N TYR A 550 -31.11 -5.18 -11.78
CA TYR A 550 -31.43 -5.40 -13.19
C TYR A 550 -30.21 -5.87 -13.99
N HIS A 551 -29.06 -5.21 -13.86
CA HIS A 551 -27.87 -5.59 -14.61
C HIS A 551 -27.34 -6.99 -14.23
N PHE A 552 -27.44 -7.39 -12.96
CA PHE A 552 -27.12 -8.73 -12.47
C PHE A 552 -28.07 -9.80 -13.04
N TYR A 553 -29.38 -9.66 -12.83
CA TYR A 553 -30.36 -10.64 -13.33
C TYR A 553 -30.38 -10.72 -14.86
N ARG A 554 -30.26 -9.60 -15.56
CA ARG A 554 -30.20 -9.57 -17.05
C ARG A 554 -28.92 -10.17 -17.61
N LEU A 555 -27.80 -10.13 -16.88
CA LEU A 555 -26.59 -10.86 -17.28
C LEU A 555 -26.77 -12.38 -17.12
N ILE A 556 -27.43 -12.81 -16.05
CA ILE A 556 -27.63 -14.22 -15.69
C ILE A 556 -28.77 -14.88 -16.48
N GLN A 557 -29.80 -14.14 -16.89
CA GLN A 557 -30.98 -14.72 -17.58
C GLN A 557 -30.61 -15.49 -18.85
N ASP A 558 -29.67 -14.97 -19.65
CA ASP A 558 -29.21 -15.60 -20.90
C ASP A 558 -28.04 -16.59 -20.71
N ALA A 559 -27.50 -16.73 -19.49
CA ALA A 559 -26.37 -17.61 -19.19
C ALA A 559 -26.80 -19.06 -18.94
N GLN A 560 -25.91 -20.02 -19.22
CA GLN A 560 -26.10 -21.45 -18.92
C GLN A 560 -25.27 -21.89 -17.71
N ASN A 561 -24.01 -21.48 -17.65
CA ASN A 561 -23.11 -21.72 -16.52
C ASN A 561 -22.82 -20.39 -15.80
N VAL A 562 -23.05 -20.37 -14.49
CA VAL A 562 -22.95 -19.17 -13.65
C VAL A 562 -22.08 -19.48 -12.43
N HIS A 563 -20.96 -18.79 -12.30
CA HIS A 563 -20.01 -18.95 -11.20
C HIS A 563 -19.96 -17.64 -10.41
N LEU A 564 -20.37 -17.68 -9.14
CA LEU A 564 -20.45 -16.51 -8.25
C LEU A 564 -19.42 -16.67 -7.13
N LEU A 565 -18.37 -15.85 -7.14
CA LEU A 565 -17.30 -15.90 -6.13
C LEU A 565 -17.47 -14.74 -5.15
N PHE A 566 -17.36 -15.03 -3.85
CA PHE A 566 -17.34 -14.02 -2.79
C PHE A 566 -16.25 -14.32 -1.76
N ASN A 567 -15.67 -13.27 -1.17
CA ASN A 567 -14.69 -13.40 -0.10
C ASN A 567 -15.41 -13.47 1.26
N ALA A 568 -15.14 -14.51 2.05
CA ALA A 568 -15.69 -14.72 3.40
C ALA A 568 -14.91 -14.01 4.52
N LEU A 569 -13.67 -13.56 4.27
CA LEU A 569 -12.86 -12.86 5.27
C LEU A 569 -13.37 -11.44 5.48
N SER A 570 -13.88 -11.18 6.68
CA SER A 570 -14.14 -9.82 7.17
C SER A 570 -12.82 -9.08 7.42
N SER A 571 -12.56 -8.00 6.68
CA SER A 571 -11.35 -7.19 6.85
C SER A 571 -11.58 -5.74 6.42
N GLY A 572 -11.36 -4.80 7.34
CA GLY A 572 -11.53 -3.38 7.09
C GLY A 572 -12.98 -3.02 6.76
N VAL A 573 -13.21 -2.55 5.53
CA VAL A 573 -14.53 -2.13 5.03
C VAL A 573 -15.31 -3.30 4.41
N ASN A 574 -14.66 -4.45 4.15
CA ASN A 574 -15.34 -5.62 3.59
C ASN A 574 -16.02 -6.44 4.71
N SER A 575 -17.34 -6.64 4.62
CA SER A 575 -18.10 -7.40 5.62
C SER A 575 -17.77 -8.90 5.62
N GLY A 576 -17.26 -9.43 4.51
CA GLY A 576 -17.12 -10.87 4.30
C GLY A 576 -18.44 -11.56 3.92
N GLU A 577 -19.54 -10.82 3.81
CA GLU A 577 -20.86 -11.38 3.51
C GLU A 577 -21.08 -11.52 2.00
N LYS A 578 -21.71 -12.63 1.60
CA LYS A 578 -22.21 -12.82 0.23
C LYS A 578 -23.27 -11.77 -0.10
N SER A 579 -23.34 -11.35 -1.37
CA SER A 579 -24.35 -10.42 -1.86
C SER A 579 -25.77 -10.90 -1.54
N ARG A 580 -26.65 -9.98 -1.14
CA ARG A 580 -28.10 -10.24 -1.04
C ARG A 580 -28.71 -10.83 -2.31
N PHE A 581 -28.16 -10.55 -3.50
CA PHE A 581 -28.67 -11.09 -4.76
C PHE A 581 -28.38 -12.59 -4.92
N ILE A 582 -27.32 -13.11 -4.28
CA ILE A 582 -27.13 -14.56 -4.17
C ILE A 582 -28.27 -15.13 -3.32
N THR A 583 -28.49 -14.57 -2.13
CA THR A 583 -29.58 -14.99 -1.20
C THR A 583 -30.98 -14.91 -1.83
N GLN A 584 -31.25 -13.93 -2.70
CA GLN A 584 -32.50 -13.87 -3.47
C GLN A 584 -32.68 -15.09 -4.38
N ILE A 585 -31.69 -15.42 -5.22
CA ILE A 585 -31.75 -16.61 -6.11
C ILE A 585 -31.95 -17.89 -5.27
N GLU A 586 -31.32 -17.99 -4.10
CA GLU A 586 -31.47 -19.13 -3.16
C GLU A 586 -32.89 -19.30 -2.61
N MET A 587 -33.58 -18.19 -2.35
CA MET A 587 -34.89 -18.17 -1.69
C MET A 587 -36.07 -18.15 -2.67
N GLU A 588 -35.87 -17.60 -3.87
CA GLU A 588 -36.94 -17.19 -4.78
C GLU A 588 -36.93 -17.96 -6.10
N SER A 589 -35.77 -18.48 -6.54
CA SER A 589 -35.67 -19.24 -7.79
C SER A 589 -35.87 -20.75 -7.59
N SER A 590 -36.15 -21.46 -8.68
CA SER A 590 -36.24 -22.94 -8.68
C SER A 590 -34.90 -23.64 -9.00
N HIS A 591 -33.81 -22.88 -9.16
CA HIS A 591 -32.50 -23.40 -9.54
C HIS A 591 -31.84 -24.17 -8.40
N LYS A 592 -31.05 -25.19 -8.76
CA LYS A 592 -30.16 -25.85 -7.81
C LYS A 592 -28.82 -25.14 -7.80
N ILE A 593 -28.45 -24.63 -6.63
CA ILE A 593 -27.17 -23.96 -6.40
C ILE A 593 -26.22 -24.95 -5.73
N GLU A 594 -25.03 -25.12 -6.32
CA GLU A 594 -23.92 -25.86 -5.71
C GLU A 594 -23.04 -24.88 -4.91
N TYR A 595 -22.70 -25.23 -3.67
CA TYR A 595 -21.82 -24.42 -2.82
C TYR A 595 -20.47 -25.09 -2.67
N LEU A 596 -19.41 -24.32 -2.90
CA LEU A 596 -18.03 -24.77 -2.85
C LEU A 596 -17.26 -23.85 -1.88
N ILE A 597 -16.80 -24.42 -0.78
CA ILE A 597 -15.92 -23.71 0.17
C ILE A 597 -14.48 -23.99 -0.26
N ILE A 598 -13.75 -22.94 -0.62
CA ILE A 598 -12.36 -23.00 -1.02
C ILE A 598 -11.49 -22.75 0.21
N GLU A 599 -11.12 -23.83 0.87
CA GLU A 599 -10.16 -23.81 1.98
C GLU A 599 -8.73 -23.62 1.45
N ASN A 600 -8.04 -22.59 1.93
CA ASN A 600 -6.59 -22.47 1.73
C ASN A 600 -5.87 -23.43 2.69
N SER A 601 -5.93 -24.73 2.42
CA SER A 601 -5.14 -25.72 3.15
C SER A 601 -3.67 -25.59 2.76
N SER A 602 -2.90 -24.76 3.47
CA SER A 602 -1.46 -24.95 3.51
C SER A 602 -1.20 -26.29 4.21
N GLU A 603 -0.55 -27.22 3.52
CA GLU A 603 0.13 -28.32 4.21
C GLU A 603 1.05 -27.67 5.26
N PRO A 604 1.01 -28.11 6.53
CA PRO A 604 1.89 -27.54 7.53
C PRO A 604 3.32 -27.82 7.07
N ILE A 605 4.06 -26.75 6.74
CA ILE A 605 5.47 -26.86 6.42
C ILE A 605 6.13 -27.42 7.67
N ILE A 606 6.45 -28.72 7.63
CA ILE A 606 7.29 -29.35 8.62
C ILE A 606 8.67 -28.74 8.38
N THR A 607 8.98 -27.67 9.10
CA THR A 607 10.29 -27.03 9.10
C THR A 607 11.26 -27.99 9.77
N GLU A 608 11.85 -28.87 8.97
CA GLU A 608 13.04 -29.62 9.37
C GLU A 608 14.15 -28.59 9.71
N PRO A 609 14.91 -28.81 10.80
CA PRO A 609 15.99 -27.90 11.17
C PRO A 609 16.99 -27.78 10.02
N ILE A 610 17.49 -26.56 9.74
CA ILE A 610 18.50 -26.38 8.69
C ILE A 610 19.76 -27.19 9.05
N GLU A 611 20.21 -28.04 8.13
CA GLU A 611 21.37 -28.92 8.32
C GLU A 611 22.42 -28.72 7.21
N PHE A 612 23.66 -28.41 7.61
CA PHE A 612 24.81 -28.34 6.68
C PHE A 612 25.80 -29.48 6.93
N THR A 613 25.94 -30.34 5.94
CA THR A 613 26.94 -31.42 5.96
C THR A 613 28.37 -30.91 5.79
N LYS A 614 29.33 -31.48 6.54
CA LYS A 614 30.76 -31.17 6.42
C LYS A 614 31.40 -31.74 5.15
N THR A 615 31.13 -31.12 4.01
CA THR A 615 31.75 -31.48 2.71
C THR A 615 33.28 -31.23 2.73
N PRO A 616 34.07 -31.78 1.79
CA PRO A 616 35.52 -31.58 1.77
C PRO A 616 35.98 -30.11 1.79
N ILE A 617 35.20 -29.21 1.18
CA ILE A 617 35.47 -27.76 1.19
C ILE A 617 35.25 -27.16 2.59
N VAL A 618 34.24 -27.64 3.32
CA VAL A 618 33.96 -27.22 4.69
C VAL A 618 35.06 -27.70 5.63
N LEU A 619 35.57 -28.92 5.44
CA LEU A 619 36.73 -29.44 6.17
C LEU A 619 37.99 -28.59 5.89
N GLU A 620 38.28 -28.23 4.63
CA GLU A 620 39.40 -27.33 4.30
C GLU A 620 39.28 -25.95 4.99
N ARG A 621 38.07 -25.41 5.12
CA ARG A 621 37.83 -24.17 5.86
C ARG A 621 37.93 -24.36 7.38
N LEU A 622 37.56 -25.52 7.92
CA LEU A 622 37.75 -25.87 9.33
C LEU A 622 39.24 -26.00 9.68
N GLU A 623 40.07 -26.55 8.80
CA GLU A 623 41.55 -26.52 8.96
C GLU A 623 42.08 -25.08 9.06
N LYS A 624 41.62 -24.17 8.19
CA LYS A 624 41.98 -22.73 8.27
C LYS A 624 41.44 -22.06 9.53
N TRP A 625 40.28 -22.50 10.03
CA TRP A 625 39.70 -22.01 11.28
C TRP A 625 40.51 -22.42 12.52
N LYS A 626 41.19 -23.60 12.50
CA LYS A 626 42.12 -24.02 13.58
C LYS A 626 43.19 -22.95 13.88
N GLU A 627 43.64 -22.20 12.88
CA GLU A 627 44.65 -21.15 13.03
C GLU A 627 44.17 -19.94 13.85
N LYS A 628 42.84 -19.73 13.97
CA LYS A 628 42.23 -18.53 14.59
C LYS A 628 40.93 -18.84 15.31
N VAL A 629 40.98 -19.69 16.33
CA VAL A 629 39.82 -20.00 17.17
C VAL A 629 39.62 -18.89 18.21
N SER A 630 38.43 -18.28 18.25
CA SER A 630 38.08 -17.30 19.31
C SER A 630 37.01 -17.86 20.23
N ALA A 631 36.92 -17.35 21.46
CA ALA A 631 35.83 -17.69 22.36
C ALA A 631 34.45 -17.42 21.72
N SER A 632 34.34 -16.32 20.95
CA SER A 632 33.10 -15.97 20.25
C SER A 632 32.65 -17.06 19.26
N HIS A 633 33.60 -17.74 18.59
CA HIS A 633 33.32 -18.83 17.66
C HIS A 633 32.61 -20.00 18.37
N LEU A 634 33.16 -20.43 19.51
CA LEU A 634 32.59 -21.53 20.30
C LEU A 634 31.24 -21.15 20.89
N THR A 635 31.08 -19.90 21.38
CA THR A 635 29.78 -19.43 21.88
C THR A 635 28.73 -19.26 20.77
N SER A 636 29.16 -19.04 19.52
CA SER A 636 28.28 -19.01 18.35
C SER A 636 27.79 -20.42 18.03
N TYR A 637 28.70 -21.41 18.00
CA TYR A 637 28.35 -22.81 17.75
C TYR A 637 27.38 -23.35 18.80
N LEU A 638 27.66 -23.10 20.09
CA LEU A 638 26.77 -23.45 21.20
C LEU A 638 25.43 -22.71 21.18
N TYR A 639 25.30 -21.60 20.46
CA TYR A 639 24.03 -20.88 20.34
C TYR A 639 23.24 -21.34 19.11
N ASN A 640 23.93 -21.61 18.01
CA ASN A 640 23.37 -22.23 16.82
C ASN A 640 24.54 -22.69 15.93
N PRO A 641 24.72 -24.01 15.70
CA PRO A 641 25.75 -24.52 14.79
C PRO A 641 25.66 -23.93 13.38
N VAL A 642 24.45 -23.59 12.90
CA VAL A 642 24.22 -22.93 11.62
C VAL A 642 24.78 -21.51 11.58
N ASP A 643 24.55 -20.69 12.62
CA ASP A 643 25.09 -19.32 12.69
C ASP A 643 26.63 -19.32 12.72
N PHE A 644 27.23 -20.31 13.38
CA PHE A 644 28.67 -20.53 13.33
C PHE A 644 29.14 -20.88 11.91
N TYR A 645 28.46 -21.81 11.24
CA TYR A 645 28.80 -22.19 9.86
C TYR A 645 28.71 -21.00 8.90
N LEU A 646 27.59 -20.26 8.90
CA LEU A 646 27.40 -19.10 8.04
C LEU A 646 28.42 -17.99 8.36
N SER A 647 28.46 -17.53 9.61
CA SER A 647 29.25 -16.34 9.97
C SER A 647 30.75 -16.59 10.11
N LYS A 648 31.20 -17.80 10.47
CA LYS A 648 32.64 -18.09 10.75
C LYS A 648 33.30 -18.99 9.71
N ILE A 649 32.55 -19.89 9.06
CA ILE A 649 33.09 -20.80 8.04
C ILE A 649 32.81 -20.28 6.63
N LEU A 650 31.59 -19.81 6.34
CA LEU A 650 31.28 -19.15 5.07
C LEU A 650 31.73 -17.68 5.04
N ASN A 651 31.82 -17.03 6.20
CA ASN A 651 32.16 -15.61 6.38
C ASN A 651 31.13 -14.68 5.71
N THR A 652 29.85 -14.99 5.87
CA THR A 652 28.73 -14.11 5.50
C THR A 652 28.51 -13.05 6.58
N SER A 653 28.36 -11.80 6.18
CA SER A 653 27.91 -10.70 7.03
C SER A 653 26.41 -10.43 6.82
N GLU A 654 25.73 -10.02 7.88
CA GLU A 654 24.45 -9.31 7.76
C GLU A 654 24.71 -7.93 7.12
N ASN A 655 23.71 -7.36 6.45
CA ASN A 655 23.78 -5.97 6.00
C ASN A 655 23.57 -5.05 7.22
N ASP A 656 24.41 -4.04 7.38
CA ASP A 656 24.20 -3.01 8.40
C ASP A 656 23.01 -2.11 7.99
N GLU A 657 21.83 -2.37 8.57
CA GLU A 657 20.67 -1.49 8.41
C GLU A 657 20.87 -0.14 9.14
N ILE A 658 20.18 0.90 8.67
CA ILE A 658 20.21 2.24 9.29
C ILE A 658 19.48 2.18 10.66
N GLU A 659 20.24 2.02 11.74
CA GLU A 659 19.76 2.09 13.12
C GLU A 659 19.30 3.51 13.47
N GLU A 660 17.98 3.76 13.50
CA GLU A 660 17.41 5.02 14.01
C GLU A 660 17.53 5.17 15.53
N GLU A 661 17.51 4.06 16.25
CA GLU A 661 17.78 3.98 17.68
C GLU A 661 18.97 3.04 17.94
N LEU A 662 19.83 3.43 18.88
CA LEU A 662 21.05 2.70 19.23
C LEU A 662 20.74 1.27 19.69
N SER A 663 21.18 0.27 18.91
CA SER A 663 20.97 -1.15 19.27
C SER A 663 21.72 -1.56 20.54
N VAL A 664 21.35 -2.70 21.13
CA VAL A 664 22.05 -3.25 22.31
C VAL A 664 23.55 -3.51 22.03
N LYS A 665 23.88 -3.86 20.78
CA LYS A 665 25.26 -4.04 20.27
C LYS A 665 26.00 -2.71 20.28
N ASN A 666 25.44 -1.67 19.64
CA ASN A 666 26.08 -0.37 19.55
C ASN A 666 26.10 0.40 20.88
N TYR A 667 25.12 0.18 21.77
CA TYR A 667 25.17 0.63 23.16
C TYR A 667 26.36 0.00 23.92
N GLY A 668 26.57 -1.31 23.75
CA GLY A 668 27.74 -2.00 24.28
C GLY A 668 29.04 -1.37 23.77
N ASN A 669 29.19 -1.33 22.44
CA ASN A 669 30.39 -0.78 21.79
C ASN A 669 30.70 0.66 22.22
N LEU A 670 29.68 1.52 22.38
CA LEU A 670 29.84 2.89 22.89
C LEU A 670 30.48 2.92 24.28
N VAL A 671 30.05 2.04 25.19
CA VAL A 671 30.63 1.95 26.54
C VAL A 671 32.02 1.32 26.49
N HIS A 672 32.24 0.23 25.74
CA HIS A 672 33.56 -0.41 25.58
C HIS A 672 34.60 0.58 25.02
N TYR A 673 34.32 1.22 23.88
CA TYR A 673 35.24 2.18 23.26
C TYR A 673 35.50 3.40 24.14
N THR A 674 34.51 3.86 24.91
CA THR A 674 34.74 4.96 25.87
C THR A 674 35.68 4.51 27.00
N LEU A 675 35.47 3.32 27.57
CA LEU A 675 36.35 2.77 28.61
C LEU A 675 37.76 2.54 28.07
N GLN A 676 37.90 2.05 26.83
CA GLN A 676 39.18 1.92 26.14
C GLN A 676 39.95 3.24 26.13
N GLU A 677 39.34 4.32 25.61
CA GLU A 677 39.98 5.64 25.52
C GLU A 677 40.31 6.25 26.89
N VAL A 678 39.47 6.01 27.90
CA VAL A 678 39.74 6.45 29.27
C VAL A 678 40.96 5.74 29.87
N TYR A 679 41.01 4.40 29.79
CA TYR A 679 42.06 3.62 30.46
C TYR A 679 43.38 3.56 29.69
N GLU A 680 43.40 3.76 28.36
CA GLU A 680 44.66 3.81 27.59
C GLU A 680 45.56 4.99 28.05
N VAL A 681 44.96 6.12 28.45
CA VAL A 681 45.70 7.26 29.06
C VAL A 681 46.28 6.92 30.45
N LEU A 682 45.73 5.91 31.11
CA LEU A 682 46.09 5.44 32.45
C LEU A 682 47.02 4.21 32.45
N LYS A 683 47.24 3.60 31.28
CA LYS A 683 48.07 2.41 31.07
C LYS A 683 49.53 2.60 31.52
N GLY A 684 50.11 1.54 32.08
CA GLY A 684 51.49 1.51 32.57
C GLY A 684 51.74 2.32 33.85
N LYS A 685 50.69 2.72 34.59
CA LYS A 685 50.79 3.53 35.82
C LYS A 685 50.06 2.84 36.97
N VAL A 686 50.67 2.88 38.16
CA VAL A 686 49.95 2.66 39.42
C VAL A 686 49.09 3.90 39.68
N LEU A 687 47.77 3.71 39.68
CA LEU A 687 46.80 4.81 39.67
C LEU A 687 46.80 5.58 40.99
N LYS A 688 46.72 6.90 40.90
CA LYS A 688 46.46 7.82 42.01
C LYS A 688 45.06 8.39 41.89
N GLU A 689 44.51 8.90 42.99
CA GLU A 689 43.18 9.51 42.99
C GLU A 689 43.00 10.62 41.95
N ASN A 690 44.04 11.41 41.67
CA ASN A 690 43.94 12.50 40.70
C ASN A 690 43.81 11.99 39.26
N ASP A 691 44.48 10.89 38.90
CA ASP A 691 44.45 10.35 37.54
C ASP A 691 43.02 9.94 37.14
N LEU A 692 42.31 9.28 38.07
CA LEU A 692 40.90 8.91 37.90
C LEU A 692 39.95 10.12 38.00
N LYS A 693 40.18 11.07 38.93
CA LYS A 693 39.37 12.30 39.03
C LYS A 693 39.46 13.16 37.77
N ASP A 694 40.62 13.24 37.12
CA ASP A 694 40.81 14.02 35.90
C ASP A 694 40.29 13.31 34.65
N SER A 695 40.26 11.96 34.66
CA SER A 695 39.56 11.16 33.65
C SER A 695 38.04 11.31 33.76
N ILE A 696 37.48 11.28 34.98
CA ILE A 696 36.04 11.47 35.23
C ILE A 696 35.54 12.82 34.71
N LYS A 697 36.34 13.90 34.84
CA LYS A 697 36.00 15.22 34.28
C LYS A 697 35.96 15.26 32.74
N GLN A 698 36.58 14.29 32.07
CA GLN A 698 36.75 14.25 30.62
C GLN A 698 35.86 13.20 29.92
N ILE A 699 34.96 12.52 30.65
CA ILE A 699 34.10 11.45 30.09
C ILE A 699 33.36 11.90 28.83
N ASP A 700 32.81 13.11 28.77
CA ASP A 700 32.09 13.60 27.58
C ASP A 700 32.97 13.61 26.31
N LYS A 701 34.23 14.03 26.44
CA LYS A 701 35.22 14.01 25.35
C LYS A 701 35.56 12.58 24.91
N TYR A 702 35.66 11.63 25.85
CA TYR A 702 35.91 10.23 25.52
C TYR A 702 34.71 9.57 24.84
N ILE A 703 33.48 9.95 25.24
CA ILE A 703 32.24 9.53 24.55
C ILE A 703 32.22 10.08 23.11
N GLU A 704 32.64 11.32 22.88
CA GLU A 704 32.74 11.90 21.52
C GLU A 704 33.71 11.12 20.62
N ILE A 705 34.86 10.69 21.15
CA ILE A 705 35.82 9.83 20.42
C ILE A 705 35.21 8.44 20.14
N ALA A 706 34.47 7.86 21.09
CA ALA A 706 33.78 6.59 20.90
C ALA A 706 32.64 6.66 19.86
N ILE A 707 31.95 7.81 19.76
CA ILE A 707 30.93 8.08 18.74
C ILE A 707 31.56 8.12 17.34
N ASP A 708 32.70 8.79 17.18
CA ASP A 708 33.45 8.84 15.91
C ASP A 708 33.97 7.44 15.49
N LYS A 709 34.48 6.63 16.44
CA LYS A 709 34.83 5.21 16.21
C LYS A 709 33.65 4.36 15.73
N LEU A 710 32.42 4.66 16.16
CA LEU A 710 31.20 4.01 15.70
C LEU A 710 30.74 4.51 14.32
N LYS A 711 31.41 5.50 13.73
CA LYS A 711 31.00 6.24 12.51
C LYS A 711 29.62 6.94 12.63
N HIS A 712 29.08 7.06 13.84
CA HIS A 712 27.79 7.71 14.07
C HIS A 712 27.94 9.23 14.08
N GLN A 713 26.95 9.95 13.58
CA GLN A 713 26.93 11.42 13.67
C GLN A 713 26.69 11.88 15.12
N PRO A 714 27.35 12.94 15.63
CA PRO A 714 27.08 13.47 16.98
C PRO A 714 25.61 13.80 17.23
N GLU A 715 24.93 14.35 16.22
CA GLU A 715 23.52 14.73 16.21
C GLU A 715 22.58 13.54 16.53
N PHE A 716 23.00 12.31 16.18
CA PHE A 716 22.28 11.07 16.49
C PHE A 716 21.99 10.92 18.00
N TYR A 717 22.87 11.47 18.85
CA TYR A 717 22.81 11.35 20.30
C TYR A 717 22.30 12.61 21.02
N GLU A 718 21.86 13.64 20.30
CA GLU A 718 21.43 14.90 20.92
C GLU A 718 19.95 14.91 21.36
N LYS A 719 19.13 13.99 20.84
CA LYS A 719 17.67 13.97 21.05
C LYS A 719 17.14 12.54 21.21
N GLY A 720 15.87 12.42 21.62
CA GLY A 720 15.11 11.17 21.65
C GLY A 720 15.71 10.09 22.58
N MET A 721 15.50 8.82 22.22
CA MET A 721 16.01 7.69 23.00
C MET A 721 17.55 7.61 22.99
N ASN A 722 18.19 8.02 21.90
CA ASN A 722 19.66 7.99 21.78
C ASN A 722 20.36 8.95 22.76
N PHE A 723 19.76 10.12 23.05
CA PHE A 723 20.21 10.99 24.14
C PHE A 723 20.12 10.30 25.51
N ILE A 724 19.04 9.55 25.76
CA ILE A 724 18.87 8.76 26.98
C ILE A 724 19.94 7.65 27.04
N HIS A 725 20.18 6.93 25.94
CA HIS A 725 21.24 5.92 25.86
C HIS A 725 22.63 6.51 26.12
N LYS A 726 22.99 7.67 25.54
CA LYS A 726 24.24 8.39 25.83
C LYS A 726 24.35 8.78 27.32
N ALA A 727 23.27 9.27 27.91
CA ALA A 727 23.24 9.62 29.34
C ALA A 727 23.37 8.39 30.27
N ILE A 728 22.76 7.25 29.92
CA ILE A 728 22.92 6.00 30.66
C ILE A 728 24.35 5.46 30.51
N ALA A 729 24.91 5.45 29.30
CA ALA A 729 26.30 5.07 29.03
C ALA A 729 27.28 5.89 29.90
N LYS A 730 27.15 7.23 29.89
CA LYS A 730 27.93 8.13 30.75
C LYS A 730 27.85 7.72 32.23
N LYS A 731 26.66 7.48 32.75
CA LYS A 731 26.43 7.10 34.16
C LYS A 731 27.01 5.72 34.51
N VAL A 732 27.04 4.78 33.56
CA VAL A 732 27.72 3.48 33.70
C VAL A 732 29.23 3.68 33.79
N ILE A 733 29.82 4.45 32.87
CA ILE A 733 31.26 4.77 32.84
C ILE A 733 31.69 5.50 34.12
N GLU A 734 30.93 6.51 34.55
CA GLU A 734 31.11 7.17 35.84
C GLU A 734 31.07 6.18 37.01
N SER A 735 30.17 5.20 37.00
CA SER A 735 30.07 4.21 38.08
C SER A 735 31.29 3.28 38.14
N ILE A 736 31.84 2.88 36.98
CA ILE A 736 33.05 2.06 36.86
C ILE A 736 34.28 2.83 37.37
N LEU A 737 34.46 4.08 36.91
CA LEU A 737 35.59 4.92 37.30
C LEU A 737 35.54 5.33 38.78
N ASN A 738 34.35 5.55 39.34
CA ASN A 738 34.21 5.81 40.78
C ASN A 738 34.51 4.56 41.62
N TYR A 739 34.17 3.36 41.15
CA TYR A 739 34.53 2.11 41.84
C TYR A 739 36.05 1.93 41.92
N ASP A 740 36.77 2.12 40.80
CA ASP A 740 38.24 2.09 40.79
C ASP A 740 38.85 3.22 41.67
N LEU A 741 38.24 4.41 41.67
CA LEU A 741 38.68 5.52 42.51
C LEU A 741 38.52 5.19 44.00
N ASP A 742 37.43 4.53 44.39
CA ASP A 742 37.20 4.11 45.77
C ASP A 742 38.11 2.94 46.17
N LEU A 743 38.48 2.04 45.25
CA LEU A 743 39.56 1.06 45.49
C LEU A 743 40.88 1.78 45.84
N VAL A 744 41.29 2.78 45.06
CA VAL A 744 42.53 3.54 45.28
C VAL A 744 42.48 4.33 46.59
N LYS A 745 41.37 5.02 46.90
CA LYS A 745 41.17 5.72 48.19
C LYS A 745 41.28 4.79 49.40
N ASN A 746 40.77 3.57 49.28
CA ASN A 746 40.83 2.55 50.34
C ASN A 746 42.23 1.93 50.49
N GLY A 747 43.25 2.46 49.82
CA GLY A 747 44.66 2.06 49.96
C GLY A 747 45.10 0.91 49.06
N ASN A 748 44.24 0.46 48.14
CA ASN A 748 44.60 -0.59 47.19
C ASN A 748 45.53 -0.04 46.09
N LYS A 749 46.50 -0.85 45.67
CA LYS A 749 47.38 -0.55 44.54
C LYS A 749 46.75 -1.14 43.28
N LEU A 750 46.13 -0.29 42.47
CA LEU A 750 45.58 -0.63 41.16
C LEU A 750 46.51 -0.09 40.07
N GLU A 751 46.81 -0.91 39.06
CA GLU A 751 47.72 -0.59 37.96
C GLU A 751 47.18 -1.19 36.66
N ILE A 752 46.90 -0.35 35.66
CA ILE A 752 46.41 -0.80 34.35
C ILE A 752 47.62 -1.28 33.53
N LEU A 753 47.66 -2.57 33.20
CA LEU A 753 48.76 -3.16 32.44
C LEU A 753 48.47 -3.10 30.93
N ASP A 754 47.27 -3.51 30.53
CA ASP A 754 46.86 -3.55 29.13
C ASP A 754 45.34 -3.35 28.98
N ILE A 755 44.93 -2.87 27.82
CA ILE A 755 43.54 -2.55 27.45
C ILE A 755 43.33 -2.97 26.00
N GLU A 756 42.21 -3.65 25.71
CA GLU A 756 41.92 -4.27 24.41
C GLU A 756 43.11 -5.11 23.90
N LYS A 757 43.70 -5.93 24.79
CA LYS A 757 44.91 -6.70 24.49
C LYS A 757 44.60 -7.78 23.47
N ARG A 758 45.04 -7.56 22.23
CA ARG A 758 45.04 -8.57 21.16
C ARG A 758 45.98 -9.71 21.52
N PHE A 759 45.48 -10.94 21.44
CA PHE A 759 46.28 -12.16 21.50
C PHE A 759 46.07 -12.99 20.24
N GLU A 760 47.16 -13.56 19.72
CA GLU A 760 47.16 -14.45 18.55
C GLU A 760 48.21 -15.54 18.75
N ASN A 761 48.08 -16.66 18.01
CA ASN A 761 49.08 -17.73 17.97
C ASN A 761 49.35 -18.40 19.35
N VAL A 762 48.37 -18.40 20.25
CA VAL A 762 48.46 -19.13 21.52
C VAL A 762 47.96 -20.55 21.30
N ASP A 763 48.91 -21.47 21.14
CA ASP A 763 48.63 -22.87 20.80
C ASP A 763 47.95 -23.64 21.93
N PHE A 764 46.93 -24.42 21.56
CA PHE A 764 46.23 -25.38 22.39
C PHE A 764 46.20 -26.72 21.66
N TYR A 765 46.79 -27.74 22.29
CA TYR A 765 47.01 -29.04 21.69
C TYR A 765 45.80 -29.95 21.90
N LEU A 766 45.22 -30.45 20.81
CA LEU A 766 44.16 -31.45 20.83
C LEU A 766 44.79 -32.84 21.01
N ASP A 767 45.87 -33.16 20.30
CA ASP A 767 46.70 -34.34 20.56
C ASP A 767 48.21 -34.05 20.41
N GLU A 768 49.05 -35.09 20.27
CA GLU A 768 50.50 -34.92 20.07
C GLU A 768 50.88 -34.27 18.72
N SER A 769 49.93 -34.16 17.78
CA SER A 769 50.10 -33.73 16.40
C SER A 769 49.12 -32.64 15.95
N GLU A 770 47.89 -32.64 16.47
CA GLU A 770 46.85 -31.64 16.18
C GLU A 770 46.82 -30.53 17.23
N LYS A 771 46.74 -29.29 16.74
CA LYS A 771 46.59 -28.09 17.57
C LYS A 771 45.62 -27.09 16.94
N ILE A 772 45.08 -26.23 17.78
CA ILE A 772 44.42 -24.98 17.38
C ILE A 772 45.17 -23.81 18.01
N SER A 773 45.04 -22.62 17.43
CA SER A 773 45.65 -21.40 17.97
C SER A 773 44.55 -20.41 18.36
N PHE A 774 44.56 -19.98 19.63
CA PHE A 774 43.58 -19.03 20.13
C PHE A 774 43.86 -17.61 19.63
N PHE A 775 42.78 -16.90 19.29
CA PHE A 775 42.75 -15.53 18.78
C PHE A 775 41.65 -14.72 19.48
N GLY A 776 41.92 -13.46 19.83
CA GLY A 776 40.92 -12.55 20.35
C GLY A 776 41.49 -11.30 21.00
N PHE A 777 40.65 -10.65 21.81
CA PHE A 777 40.96 -9.44 22.58
C PHE A 777 40.51 -9.62 24.02
N ILE A 778 41.27 -9.07 24.96
CA ILE A 778 40.91 -8.98 26.39
C ILE A 778 40.72 -7.51 26.73
N ASP A 779 39.50 -7.11 27.09
CA ASP A 779 39.11 -5.71 27.26
C ASP A 779 40.02 -4.96 28.26
N ARG A 780 40.36 -5.60 29.39
CA ARG A 780 41.26 -5.03 30.40
C ARG A 780 42.06 -6.10 31.14
N ILE A 781 43.36 -5.84 31.28
CA ILE A 781 44.26 -6.55 32.19
C ILE A 781 44.83 -5.54 33.18
N ASP A 782 44.57 -5.74 34.47
CA ASP A 782 45.12 -4.89 35.53
C ASP A 782 45.78 -5.69 36.65
N ARG A 783 46.54 -5.00 37.50
CA ARG A 783 47.15 -5.57 38.70
C ARG A 783 46.57 -4.87 39.92
N LEU A 784 45.89 -5.63 40.77
CA LEU A 784 45.32 -5.18 42.04
C LEU A 784 46.04 -5.86 43.21
N ASN A 785 46.78 -5.09 44.01
CA ASN A 785 47.52 -5.55 45.19
C ASN A 785 48.51 -6.71 44.94
N GLY A 786 48.89 -6.97 43.68
CA GLY A 786 49.77 -8.07 43.26
C GLY A 786 49.06 -9.20 42.51
N THR A 787 47.73 -9.27 42.57
CA THR A 787 46.92 -10.18 41.74
C THR A 787 46.70 -9.59 40.35
N LEU A 788 46.89 -10.40 39.32
CA LEU A 788 46.58 -10.06 37.93
C LEU A 788 45.08 -10.31 37.69
N ARG A 789 44.33 -9.29 37.29
CA ARG A 789 42.91 -9.40 36.97
C ARG A 789 42.67 -9.30 35.47
N ILE A 790 41.97 -10.28 34.93
CA ILE A 790 41.50 -10.36 33.55
C ILE A 790 40.02 -10.01 33.57
N ILE A 791 39.66 -8.88 32.94
CA ILE A 791 38.33 -8.30 33.01
C ILE A 791 37.72 -8.24 31.60
N ASP A 792 36.52 -8.80 31.49
CA ASP A 792 35.66 -8.81 30.30
C ASP A 792 34.39 -7.99 30.62
N TYR A 793 34.12 -6.93 29.86
CA TYR A 793 32.94 -6.10 30.08
C TYR A 793 31.72 -6.70 29.36
N LYS A 794 30.52 -6.59 29.96
CA LYS A 794 29.27 -7.04 29.32
C LYS A 794 28.11 -6.09 29.58
N THR A 795 27.25 -5.90 28.58
CA THR A 795 25.98 -5.16 28.69
C THR A 795 24.97 -5.88 29.59
N ALA A 796 24.85 -7.21 29.45
CA ALA A 796 23.88 -8.04 30.15
C ALA A 796 24.32 -8.41 31.58
N LYS A 797 23.34 -8.83 32.40
CA LYS A 797 23.61 -9.40 33.73
C LYS A 797 24.45 -10.68 33.66
N ILE A 798 25.19 -10.91 34.72
CA ILE A 798 26.09 -12.05 34.88
C ILE A 798 25.29 -13.32 35.21
N LYS A 799 25.64 -14.44 34.58
CA LYS A 799 25.06 -15.77 34.81
C LYS A 799 26.18 -16.81 34.92
N ASN A 800 26.00 -17.80 35.80
CA ASN A 800 26.75 -19.06 35.79
C ASN A 800 28.30 -18.96 35.81
N LEU A 801 28.86 -17.98 36.55
CA LEU A 801 30.32 -17.89 36.79
C LEU A 801 30.84 -18.82 37.90
N ILE A 802 30.00 -19.68 38.47
CA ILE A 802 30.41 -20.74 39.41
C ILE A 802 30.54 -22.03 38.62
N VAL A 803 31.76 -22.54 38.50
CA VAL A 803 32.13 -23.75 37.78
C VAL A 803 32.17 -24.94 38.76
N LYS A 804 31.51 -26.04 38.38
CA LYS A 804 31.40 -27.27 39.17
C LYS A 804 31.77 -28.49 38.33
N ILE A 805 33.04 -28.61 37.99
CA ILE A 805 33.52 -29.74 37.19
C ILE A 805 33.87 -30.91 38.12
N ASP A 806 33.48 -32.11 37.73
CA ASP A 806 33.84 -33.37 38.36
C ASP A 806 34.20 -34.42 37.31
N GLN A 807 34.66 -35.59 37.75
CA GLN A 807 35.14 -36.65 36.85
C GLN A 807 34.06 -37.17 35.89
N ASP A 808 32.78 -37.01 36.24
CA ASP A 808 31.65 -37.51 35.46
C ASP A 808 31.21 -36.50 34.37
N ASN A 809 31.56 -35.21 34.51
CA ASN A 809 31.10 -34.14 33.60
C ASN A 809 32.22 -33.37 32.87
N ALA A 810 33.49 -33.67 33.12
CA ALA A 810 34.64 -32.89 32.64
C ALA A 810 34.82 -32.79 31.09
N SER A 811 34.18 -33.65 30.30
CA SER A 811 34.15 -33.55 28.84
C SER A 811 33.03 -32.63 28.32
N GLU A 812 31.83 -32.73 28.90
CA GLU A 812 30.63 -32.09 28.36
C GLU A 812 30.19 -30.83 29.13
N TYR A 813 30.92 -30.42 30.18
CA TYR A 813 30.52 -29.29 31.03
C TYR A 813 30.21 -27.98 30.27
N PHE A 814 30.93 -27.67 29.20
CA PHE A 814 30.73 -26.47 28.38
C PHE A 814 29.86 -26.68 27.14
N HIS A 815 29.29 -27.87 26.93
CA HIS A 815 28.31 -28.18 25.88
C HIS A 815 26.91 -27.63 26.22
N ASN A 816 26.87 -26.40 26.74
CA ASN A 816 25.64 -25.73 27.16
C ASN A 816 25.80 -24.20 27.06
N SER A 817 24.95 -23.58 26.24
CA SER A 817 24.97 -22.14 25.97
C SER A 817 24.76 -21.24 27.20
N ASP A 818 24.12 -21.74 28.28
CA ASP A 818 23.97 -21.00 29.55
C ASP A 818 25.31 -20.79 30.28
N ARG A 819 26.37 -21.53 29.91
CA ARG A 819 27.71 -21.46 30.53
C ARG A 819 28.71 -20.66 29.70
N LYS A 820 28.28 -20.04 28.59
CA LYS A 820 29.13 -19.30 27.64
C LYS A 820 30.02 -18.21 28.26
N GLN A 821 29.54 -17.56 29.31
CA GLN A 821 30.33 -16.55 30.04
C GLN A 821 31.54 -17.20 30.75
N ALA A 822 31.33 -18.28 31.50
CA ALA A 822 32.42 -19.01 32.15
C ALA A 822 33.39 -19.64 31.13
N LEU A 823 32.88 -20.14 29.99
CA LEU A 823 33.69 -20.65 28.87
C LEU A 823 34.66 -19.57 28.36
N GLN A 824 34.14 -18.38 28.03
CA GLN A 824 34.94 -17.25 27.54
C GLN A 824 36.05 -16.87 28.54
N LEU A 825 35.72 -16.78 29.83
CA LEU A 825 36.70 -16.49 30.88
C LEU A 825 37.77 -17.58 31.03
N CYS A 826 37.41 -18.87 30.94
CA CYS A 826 38.40 -19.96 31.00
C CYS A 826 39.43 -19.86 29.86
N ILE A 827 38.99 -19.55 28.63
CA ILE A 827 39.90 -19.33 27.50
C ILE A 827 40.82 -18.14 27.78
N TYR A 828 40.31 -17.02 28.27
CA TYR A 828 41.13 -15.84 28.58
C TYR A 828 42.16 -16.12 29.68
N GLN A 829 41.77 -16.90 30.71
CA GLN A 829 42.67 -17.33 31.77
C GLN A 829 43.79 -18.23 31.24
N TYR A 830 43.44 -19.25 30.44
CA TYR A 830 44.42 -20.16 29.81
C TYR A 830 45.38 -19.39 28.89
N VAL A 831 44.87 -18.47 28.08
CA VAL A 831 45.68 -17.61 27.20
C VAL A 831 46.70 -16.81 28.01
N VAL A 832 46.27 -16.12 29.07
CA VAL A 832 47.17 -15.29 29.89
C VAL A 832 48.17 -16.14 30.68
N GLN A 833 47.81 -17.33 31.13
CA GLN A 833 48.74 -18.29 31.77
C GLN A 833 49.87 -18.73 30.83
N ASN A 834 49.61 -18.81 29.52
CA ASN A 834 50.59 -19.23 28.51
C ASN A 834 51.42 -18.06 27.93
N LEU A 835 51.10 -16.81 28.26
CA LEU A 835 51.89 -15.64 27.85
C LEU A 835 53.10 -15.42 28.80
N PRO A 836 54.36 -15.42 28.29
CA PRO A 836 55.56 -15.34 29.13
C PRO A 836 55.66 -14.11 30.04
N GLU A 837 55.02 -13.01 29.65
CA GLU A 837 55.00 -11.73 30.38
C GLU A 837 54.16 -11.74 31.67
N PHE A 838 53.32 -12.77 31.87
CA PHE A 838 52.43 -12.89 33.04
C PHE A 838 52.72 -14.11 33.94
N TRP A 839 53.76 -14.88 33.63
CA TRP A 839 54.12 -16.09 34.38
C TRP A 839 54.40 -15.83 35.87
N GLY A 840 53.88 -16.71 36.73
CA GLY A 840 54.13 -16.72 38.17
C GLY A 840 53.32 -15.73 39.00
N LEU A 841 52.40 -14.96 38.38
CA LEU A 841 51.45 -14.10 39.10
C LEU A 841 50.17 -14.89 39.46
N PRO A 842 49.53 -14.60 40.61
CA PRO A 842 48.19 -15.11 40.88
C PRO A 842 47.18 -14.41 39.96
N ILE A 843 46.33 -15.18 39.28
CA ILE A 843 45.39 -14.71 38.27
C ILE A 843 43.96 -14.83 38.79
N GLU A 844 43.16 -13.78 38.56
CA GLU A 844 41.73 -13.73 38.80
C GLU A 844 41.04 -13.28 37.51
N THR A 845 40.02 -14.02 37.07
CA THR A 845 39.31 -13.74 35.82
C THR A 845 37.85 -13.43 36.12
N GLY A 846 37.25 -12.40 35.53
CA GLY A 846 35.88 -12.01 35.88
C GLY A 846 35.18 -11.10 34.87
N ILE A 847 33.86 -10.97 35.04
CA ILE A 847 33.04 -10.07 34.23
C ILE A 847 32.69 -8.80 35.02
N TRP A 848 32.76 -7.65 34.37
CA TRP A 848 32.20 -6.40 34.88
C TRP A 848 30.95 -6.02 34.07
N SER A 849 29.77 -6.28 34.63
CA SER A 849 28.49 -6.04 33.96
C SER A 849 28.03 -4.59 34.07
N PHE A 850 27.74 -3.94 32.95
CA PHE A 850 27.19 -2.58 32.88
C PHE A 850 25.85 -2.45 33.58
N ALA A 851 24.98 -3.47 33.47
CA ALA A 851 23.69 -3.54 34.17
C ALA A 851 23.84 -3.53 35.70
N GLU A 852 25.01 -3.88 36.23
CA GLU A 852 25.30 -3.94 37.67
C GLU A 852 26.63 -3.24 38.02
N ALA A 853 27.00 -2.19 37.28
CA ALA A 853 28.34 -1.58 37.28
C ALA A 853 28.91 -1.27 38.68
N LYS A 854 28.06 -0.96 39.66
CA LYS A 854 28.45 -0.66 41.05
C LYS A 854 28.92 -1.87 41.87
N LYS A 855 28.65 -3.11 41.44
CA LYS A 855 29.15 -4.32 42.12
C LYS A 855 30.66 -4.53 41.92
N GLY A 856 31.23 -3.95 40.86
CA GLY A 856 32.59 -4.25 40.42
C GLY A 856 32.67 -5.52 39.58
N VAL A 857 33.89 -6.05 39.47
CA VAL A 857 34.18 -7.33 38.81
C VAL A 857 33.61 -8.48 39.63
N VAL A 858 32.88 -9.38 38.98
CA VAL A 858 32.48 -10.68 39.58
C VAL A 858 33.35 -11.77 38.98
N SER A 859 34.14 -12.39 39.84
CA SER A 859 35.17 -13.37 39.47
C SER A 859 34.56 -14.74 39.16
N LEU A 860 35.19 -15.44 38.21
CA LEU A 860 35.04 -16.86 37.95
C LEU A 860 35.46 -17.64 39.20
N GLN A 861 34.60 -18.55 39.67
CA GLN A 861 34.87 -19.36 40.86
C GLN A 861 34.74 -20.85 40.55
N PHE A 862 35.79 -21.62 40.83
CA PHE A 862 35.75 -23.08 40.79
C PHE A 862 35.33 -23.59 42.17
N GLU A 863 34.10 -24.09 42.30
CA GLU A 863 33.64 -24.79 43.51
C GLU A 863 34.07 -26.27 43.50
N LYS A 864 34.23 -26.83 42.30
CA LYS A 864 34.88 -28.12 42.03
C LYS A 864 35.59 -28.08 40.67
N GLY A 865 36.68 -28.85 40.56
CA GLY A 865 37.58 -28.85 39.41
C GLY A 865 38.50 -27.64 39.37
N ASP A 866 39.27 -27.52 38.28
CA ASP A 866 40.17 -26.40 38.02
C ASP A 866 40.15 -25.95 36.54
N ILE A 867 41.11 -25.11 36.16
CA ILE A 867 41.23 -24.60 34.79
C ILE A 867 41.61 -25.70 33.78
N ASP A 868 42.38 -26.71 34.18
CA ASP A 868 42.78 -27.81 33.30
C ASP A 868 41.58 -28.73 33.03
N ASP A 869 40.74 -28.95 34.04
CA ASP A 869 39.43 -29.60 33.88
C ASP A 869 38.49 -28.81 32.94
N ALA A 870 38.43 -27.48 33.08
CA ALA A 870 37.67 -26.61 32.17
C ALA A 870 38.15 -26.70 30.71
N MET A 871 39.47 -26.74 30.50
CA MET A 871 40.06 -26.84 29.16
C MET A 871 39.82 -28.22 28.51
N LYS A 872 39.64 -29.31 29.29
CA LYS A 872 39.21 -30.62 28.73
C LYS A 872 37.84 -30.54 28.07
N SER A 873 36.89 -29.80 28.66
CA SER A 873 35.57 -29.64 28.04
C SER A 873 35.59 -28.72 26.82
N ILE A 874 36.40 -27.66 26.84
CA ILE A 874 36.63 -26.79 25.68
C ILE A 874 37.27 -27.58 24.52
N LYS A 875 38.23 -28.46 24.82
CA LYS A 875 38.82 -29.40 23.86
C LYS A 875 37.75 -30.28 23.21
N SER A 876 36.93 -30.95 24.02
CA SER A 876 35.84 -31.81 23.52
C SER A 876 34.87 -31.08 22.58
N LEU A 877 34.52 -29.84 22.89
CA LEU A 877 33.67 -29.01 22.02
C LEU A 877 34.36 -28.65 20.69
N ILE A 878 35.67 -28.41 20.69
CA ILE A 878 36.45 -28.16 19.46
C ILE A 878 36.53 -29.44 18.61
N GLU A 879 36.75 -30.60 19.25
CA GLU A 879 36.76 -31.91 18.57
C GLU A 879 35.41 -32.22 17.90
N GLU A 880 34.29 -31.85 18.54
CA GLU A 880 32.93 -31.96 17.95
C GLU A 880 32.76 -31.07 16.70
N ILE A 881 33.18 -29.80 16.78
CA ILE A 881 33.16 -28.86 15.65
C ILE A 881 34.00 -29.39 14.48
N LEU A 882 35.10 -30.08 14.74
CA LEU A 882 35.98 -30.66 13.72
C LEU A 882 35.51 -32.04 13.20
N ASN A 883 34.70 -32.79 13.97
CA ASN A 883 34.28 -34.15 13.61
C ASN A 883 33.51 -34.20 12.28
N PRO A 884 33.99 -34.89 11.23
CA PRO A 884 33.33 -34.93 9.92
C PRO A 884 31.92 -35.57 9.91
N ASN A 885 31.59 -36.36 10.93
CA ASN A 885 30.31 -37.08 11.03
C ASN A 885 29.21 -36.29 11.76
N ILE A 886 29.53 -35.09 12.29
CA ILE A 886 28.59 -34.24 13.02
C ILE A 886 28.28 -33.02 12.13
N ASN A 887 27.06 -32.92 11.63
CA ASN A 887 26.65 -31.82 10.77
C ASN A 887 26.36 -30.54 11.59
N PHE A 888 26.34 -29.39 10.92
CA PHE A 888 25.88 -28.15 11.55
C PHE A 888 24.35 -28.09 11.46
N VAL A 889 23.67 -28.49 12.54
CA VAL A 889 22.20 -28.55 12.65
C VAL A 889 21.68 -27.33 13.42
N GLU A 890 20.57 -26.77 12.99
CA GLU A 890 19.91 -25.62 13.62
C GLU A 890 19.34 -25.95 15.02
N GLU A 891 19.65 -25.12 16.02
CA GLU A 891 19.01 -25.20 17.34
C GLU A 891 17.60 -24.56 17.30
N ILE A 892 16.56 -25.37 17.09
CA ILE A 892 15.16 -24.92 17.24
C ILE A 892 14.87 -24.59 18.71
N LYS A 893 15.00 -23.31 19.07
CA LYS A 893 14.59 -22.78 20.38
C LYS A 893 13.09 -22.61 20.39
N SER A 894 12.39 -23.56 21.02
CA SER A 894 10.96 -23.48 21.28
C SER A 894 10.65 -22.23 22.12
N TYR A 895 10.12 -21.19 21.49
CA TYR A 895 9.49 -20.08 22.18
C TYR A 895 8.30 -20.63 22.96
N SER A 896 8.43 -20.67 24.29
CA SER A 896 7.31 -20.93 25.18
C SER A 896 6.43 -19.68 25.17
N ASN A 897 5.23 -19.81 24.60
CA ASN A 897 4.16 -18.80 24.64
C ASN A 897 3.77 -18.45 26.08
#